data_AF-A0A9X3ETP7-F1
#
_entry.id   AF-A0A9X3ETP7-F1
#
_cell.length_a   1.000
_cell.length_b   1.000
_cell.length_c   1.000
_cell.angle_alpha   90.00
_cell.angle_beta   90.00
_cell.angle_gamma   90.00
#
_symmetry.space_group_name_H-M   'P 1'
#
loop_
_entity.id
_entity.type
_entity.pdbx_description
1 polymer ?
#
loop_
_entity_poly.entity_id
_entity_poly.type
_entity_poly.pdbx_seq_one_letter_code
_entity_poly.pdbx_strand_id
1 'polypeptide(L)'
;MRRIEAKSHVFDKNLHLLLGLWCAACGADTPATSLTDTETGATTTTSGDAPTTDGSSTAPSTCGTADCGGPTTSSSDDTSSSEGTGTTMPADPTTGTTLVTDSSDTSTTGTDVCTPNPCLNDGACVADGDGYTCECAPGFTGPTCETDIDDCAPNPCQNGGTCTDAVNGYTCECAPGFTGPTCETDIDDCAPNPCQNGGTCTDAVNGYTCACAPTYTGENCDACTGTLADCNADPVDGCEINLQSSADHCNACGNACTDNDICSNGDCQPPPAGQVPGEPIDVPATHTPLAPTIADVDKDGKLDILVANAESGSAMTPSGSLSVFLGNGDATVQAEVNYPGAPLSSNAVVAADVDGDGWLDAVTVDGQTNLPANHGNLSVYRNLGPDAPGTFGAPAPFSTGAPGSVHLCAGDFDKDGAIDVATTSVTSNQVSVIAGTGTGAFDPPVLVAILATGGVQSTIACRDLDGDADIDLVVTSPSSARLSILVNQGDGTFAAPIAYANALNGQTAGLAFGDANGDGKLDILANGAAGAYLFFFKGNGDGTFANGVQSATGAGQVANSALGVVASDFNGDGELDAYILYTTAAGGVFPMTGTGTGTFTAAPLVATGVSPGLNAIAVADLDVDGYDDLILTNKGSATLTVIPNGL
;
A
#
# COMPACT_ATOMS: atom_id res chain seq x y z
N MET A 1 25.47 15.71 -19.84
CA MET A 1 24.54 14.89 -20.65
C MET A 1 24.36 13.58 -19.92
N ARG A 2 23.10 13.23 -19.70
CA ARG A 2 22.54 12.45 -18.58
C ARG A 2 23.10 11.03 -18.45
N ARG A 3 23.39 10.59 -17.22
CA ARG A 3 23.24 9.20 -16.77
C ARG A 3 22.07 9.19 -15.78
N ILE A 4 21.05 8.43 -16.13
CA ILE A 4 19.92 8.07 -15.28
C ILE A 4 20.25 6.64 -14.86
N GLU A 5 20.48 6.40 -13.58
CA GLU A 5 20.53 5.05 -13.00
C GLU A 5 19.25 4.84 -12.18
N ALA A 6 18.76 3.61 -12.25
CA ALA A 6 17.35 3.25 -12.15
C ALA A 6 16.89 3.11 -10.69
N LYS A 7 15.81 3.81 -10.34
CA LYS A 7 14.90 3.39 -9.26
C LYS A 7 13.99 2.29 -9.81
N SER A 8 13.94 1.15 -9.13
CA SER A 8 13.13 -0.01 -9.53
C SER A 8 11.65 0.25 -9.27
N HIS A 9 10.90 0.57 -10.32
CA HIS A 9 9.46 0.30 -10.40
C HIS A 9 9.26 -0.95 -11.27
N VAL A 10 8.62 -1.99 -10.73
CA VAL A 10 8.17 -3.14 -11.51
C VAL A 10 6.73 -2.86 -11.97
N PHE A 11 6.56 -2.62 -13.27
CA PHE A 11 5.31 -2.95 -13.97
C PHE A 11 5.62 -3.49 -15.36
N ASP A 12 4.84 -4.51 -15.68
CA ASP A 12 4.84 -5.49 -16.76
C ASP A 12 5.04 -4.96 -18.21
N LYS A 13 5.74 -5.74 -19.05
CA LYS A 13 5.45 -5.89 -20.50
C LYS A 13 6.23 -7.04 -21.17
N ASN A 14 5.46 -8.06 -21.55
CA ASN A 14 5.73 -9.08 -22.56
C ASN A 14 6.24 -8.54 -23.92
N LEU A 15 7.30 -9.16 -24.49
CA LEU A 15 7.39 -9.50 -25.93
C LEU A 15 8.50 -10.53 -26.25
N HIS A 16 8.13 -11.58 -26.98
CA HIS A 16 8.94 -12.70 -27.52
C HIS A 16 10.16 -12.32 -28.38
N LEU A 17 11.26 -13.11 -28.30
CA LEU A 17 11.85 -13.78 -29.48
C LEU A 17 12.79 -14.95 -29.14
N LEU A 18 12.69 -15.99 -29.97
CA LEU A 18 13.40 -17.28 -29.98
C LEU A 18 14.92 -17.24 -30.17
N LEU A 19 15.62 -18.24 -29.59
CA LEU A 19 16.66 -19.14 -30.15
C LEU A 19 17.34 -19.83 -28.95
N GLY A 20 17.51 -21.14 -28.80
CA GLY A 20 17.59 -22.21 -29.77
C GLY A 20 18.90 -22.99 -29.56
N LEU A 21 18.78 -24.22 -29.03
CA LEU A 21 19.63 -25.41 -29.20
C LEU A 21 20.86 -25.69 -28.30
N TRP A 22 20.77 -26.91 -27.72
CA TRP A 22 21.77 -28.01 -27.63
C TRP A 22 22.84 -27.95 -26.53
N CYS A 23 23.28 -29.05 -25.89
CA CYS A 23 22.86 -30.47 -25.79
C CYS A 23 23.89 -31.16 -24.85
N ALA A 24 23.46 -32.23 -24.15
CA ALA A 24 24.28 -33.35 -23.63
C ALA A 24 25.21 -33.10 -22.41
N ALA A 25 25.49 -34.05 -21.49
CA ALA A 25 24.95 -35.38 -21.18
C ALA A 25 25.68 -35.93 -19.92
N CYS A 26 24.98 -36.80 -19.17
CA CYS A 26 25.43 -38.04 -18.50
C CYS A 26 26.42 -38.06 -17.30
N GLY A 27 26.03 -38.86 -16.30
CA GLY A 27 26.89 -39.78 -15.51
C GLY A 27 26.90 -39.48 -14.02
N ALA A 28 25.98 -40.01 -13.20
CA ALA A 28 26.03 -41.34 -12.57
C ALA A 28 27.39 -41.68 -11.92
N ASP A 29 27.43 -41.79 -10.58
CA ASP A 29 28.01 -42.93 -9.85
C ASP A 29 27.83 -42.78 -8.33
N THR A 30 27.14 -43.76 -7.73
CA THR A 30 27.34 -44.25 -6.36
C THR A 30 28.07 -45.60 -6.53
N PRO A 31 28.88 -46.14 -5.58
CA PRO A 31 28.34 -46.59 -4.28
C PRO A 31 29.30 -46.75 -3.06
N ALA A 32 28.66 -46.72 -1.89
CA ALA A 32 28.78 -47.65 -0.74
C ALA A 32 30.03 -47.76 0.18
N THR A 33 29.68 -48.16 1.42
CA THR A 33 30.44 -48.81 2.52
C THR A 33 31.24 -47.89 3.46
N SER A 34 31.31 -48.08 4.79
CA SER A 34 30.68 -48.98 5.78
C SER A 34 31.23 -48.63 7.18
N LEU A 35 30.41 -48.80 8.24
CA LEU A 35 30.73 -49.25 9.61
C LEU A 35 31.76 -48.48 10.47
N THR A 36 31.37 -48.10 11.71
CA THR A 36 31.72 -48.82 12.96
C THR A 36 31.08 -48.17 14.21
N ASP A 37 30.53 -49.02 15.09
CA ASP A 37 30.14 -48.77 16.48
C ASP A 37 31.33 -48.36 17.37
N THR A 38 31.09 -47.55 18.43
CA THR A 38 31.44 -47.91 19.83
C THR A 38 30.84 -46.95 20.88
N GLU A 39 29.94 -47.52 21.68
CA GLU A 39 29.80 -47.51 23.15
C GLU A 39 30.14 -46.30 24.09
N THR A 40 29.19 -46.16 25.03
CA THR A 40 29.31 -45.96 26.51
C THR A 40 29.40 -44.56 27.13
N GLY A 41 28.53 -44.35 28.12
CA GLY A 41 28.61 -43.25 29.08
C GLY A 41 27.33 -43.07 29.92
N ALA A 42 27.07 -43.99 30.85
CA ALA A 42 26.03 -43.84 31.86
C ALA A 42 26.52 -42.98 33.04
N THR A 43 25.66 -42.11 33.57
CA THR A 43 25.69 -41.72 35.00
C THR A 43 24.29 -41.43 35.53
N THR A 44 23.99 -42.15 36.60
CA THR A 44 22.84 -42.09 37.49
C THR A 44 22.90 -40.89 38.45
N THR A 45 21.75 -40.28 38.77
CA THR A 45 21.39 -39.93 40.15
C THR A 45 19.87 -40.04 40.37
N THR A 46 19.53 -40.67 41.48
CA THR A 46 18.19 -41.02 41.99
C THR A 46 17.82 -40.16 43.20
N SER A 47 16.55 -39.75 43.29
CA SER A 47 15.73 -39.59 44.52
C SER A 47 14.45 -38.84 44.11
N GLY A 48 13.21 -39.20 44.44
CA GLY A 48 12.66 -40.09 45.44
C GLY A 48 11.27 -39.54 45.81
N ASP A 49 10.35 -40.45 46.10
CA ASP A 49 9.04 -40.28 46.76
C ASP A 49 7.76 -39.95 45.94
N ALA A 50 6.82 -40.90 46.06
CA ALA A 50 5.41 -40.93 45.65
C ALA A 50 4.53 -40.85 46.94
N PRO A 51 3.21 -41.21 46.98
CA PRO A 51 2.15 -41.35 45.96
C PRO A 51 0.75 -40.77 46.40
N THR A 52 -0.29 -41.07 45.59
CA THR A 52 -1.75 -41.18 45.90
C THR A 52 -2.59 -39.88 45.83
N THR A 53 -3.82 -39.79 45.30
CA THR A 53 -4.97 -40.69 44.97
C THR A 53 -5.82 -40.01 43.87
N ASP A 54 -6.22 -40.70 42.79
CA ASP A 54 -7.53 -41.35 42.54
C ASP A 54 -8.64 -40.44 41.97
N GLY A 55 -9.35 -40.94 40.94
CA GLY A 55 -10.48 -40.27 40.30
C GLY A 55 -10.67 -40.55 38.80
N SER A 56 -10.89 -41.82 38.44
CA SER A 56 -11.24 -42.25 37.07
C SER A 56 -12.76 -42.32 36.82
N SER A 57 -13.12 -42.41 35.52
CA SER A 57 -14.42 -42.69 34.89
C SER A 57 -15.21 -41.43 34.48
N THR A 58 -15.55 -41.24 33.21
CA THR A 58 -16.39 -42.15 32.41
C THR A 58 -16.11 -42.02 30.89
N ALA A 59 -16.26 -43.14 30.20
CA ALA A 59 -16.25 -43.29 28.74
C ALA A 59 -17.70 -43.50 28.22
N PRO A 60 -17.95 -43.48 26.88
CA PRO A 60 -19.16 -42.94 26.27
C PRO A 60 -20.14 -44.00 25.68
N SER A 61 -21.35 -43.54 25.33
CA SER A 61 -22.32 -44.19 24.41
C SER A 61 -23.54 -43.27 24.29
N THR A 62 -24.27 -43.04 23.19
CA THR A 62 -24.32 -43.59 21.82
C THR A 62 -25.37 -42.78 21.02
N CYS A 63 -25.24 -42.82 19.69
CA CYS A 63 -26.17 -42.51 18.61
C CYS A 63 -27.70 -42.53 18.86
N GLY A 64 -28.40 -41.69 18.08
CA GLY A 64 -29.81 -41.84 17.73
C GLY A 64 -30.20 -40.90 16.58
N THR A 65 -30.48 -41.48 15.41
CA THR A 65 -30.74 -40.90 14.08
C THR A 65 -32.18 -40.42 13.85
N ALA A 66 -32.33 -39.59 12.81
CA ALA A 66 -33.37 -39.60 11.76
C ALA A 66 -34.57 -38.62 11.84
N ASP A 67 -34.58 -37.77 10.81
CA ASP A 67 -35.61 -37.61 9.76
C ASP A 67 -36.64 -36.46 9.75
N CYS A 68 -36.84 -36.05 8.48
CA CYS A 68 -37.61 -35.01 7.83
C CYS A 68 -39.06 -34.72 8.26
N GLY A 69 -39.49 -33.48 7.99
CA GLY A 69 -40.90 -33.16 7.74
C GLY A 69 -41.22 -31.67 7.83
N GLY A 70 -41.29 -30.96 6.70
CA GLY A 70 -42.13 -29.75 6.58
C GLY A 70 -43.62 -30.12 6.43
N PRO A 71 -44.45 -29.24 5.84
CA PRO A 71 -44.88 -27.93 6.34
C PRO A 71 -46.43 -27.80 6.32
N THR A 72 -47.03 -26.92 7.13
CA THR A 72 -48.44 -26.44 6.98
C THR A 72 -48.62 -25.14 7.78
N THR A 73 -48.78 -23.96 7.17
CA THR A 73 -49.99 -23.31 6.60
C THR A 73 -51.00 -22.77 7.62
N SER A 74 -51.18 -21.45 7.60
CA SER A 74 -52.47 -20.71 7.59
C SER A 74 -52.15 -19.21 7.46
N SER A 75 -52.36 -18.54 6.31
CA SER A 75 -53.64 -17.97 5.80
C SER A 75 -54.32 -17.08 6.85
N SER A 76 -54.61 -15.80 6.60
CA SER A 76 -55.45 -15.30 5.50
C SER A 76 -55.30 -13.77 5.27
N ASP A 77 -55.40 -13.40 3.99
CA ASP A 77 -56.15 -12.28 3.36
C ASP A 77 -55.99 -10.83 3.86
N ASP A 78 -55.47 -9.92 3.01
CA ASP A 78 -56.35 -9.09 2.17
C ASP A 78 -55.60 -8.38 1.02
N THR A 79 -56.34 -8.24 -0.08
CA THR A 79 -55.97 -7.70 -1.39
C THR A 79 -55.87 -6.17 -1.44
N SER A 80 -54.91 -5.61 -2.18
CA SER A 80 -55.19 -4.58 -3.20
C SER A 80 -53.97 -4.25 -4.07
N SER A 81 -54.22 -4.22 -5.37
CA SER A 81 -53.36 -3.87 -6.49
C SER A 81 -53.27 -2.36 -6.72
N SER A 82 -52.12 -1.87 -7.19
CA SER A 82 -51.94 -1.19 -8.50
C SER A 82 -50.79 -0.16 -8.44
N GLU A 83 -49.74 -0.43 -9.20
CA GLU A 83 -48.82 0.60 -9.70
C GLU A 83 -49.37 1.16 -11.01
N GLY A 84 -49.02 2.42 -11.30
CA GLY A 84 -49.02 2.98 -12.65
C GLY A 84 -50.21 3.88 -13.01
N THR A 85 -50.22 5.10 -12.48
CA THR A 85 -50.88 6.26 -13.13
C THR A 85 -50.21 6.48 -14.49
N GLY A 86 -50.87 6.65 -15.63
CA GLY A 86 -52.22 7.12 -15.87
C GLY A 86 -52.14 8.37 -16.75
N THR A 87 -52.20 8.19 -18.07
CA THR A 87 -52.87 9.10 -19.01
C THR A 87 -53.15 8.35 -20.32
N THR A 88 -54.41 7.91 -20.47
CA THR A 88 -55.08 7.61 -21.73
C THR A 88 -56.03 8.78 -22.02
N MET A 89 -56.20 9.26 -23.25
CA MET A 89 -57.23 8.86 -24.25
C MET A 89 -57.36 10.01 -25.28
N PRO A 90 -58.08 9.88 -26.42
CA PRO A 90 -58.33 8.74 -27.33
C PRO A 90 -58.08 9.18 -28.81
N ALA A 91 -58.32 8.48 -29.93
CA ALA A 91 -59.13 7.33 -30.29
C ALA A 91 -58.60 6.72 -31.61
N ASP A 92 -58.59 5.38 -31.65
CA ASP A 92 -58.50 4.48 -32.81
C ASP A 92 -59.76 4.64 -33.72
N PRO A 93 -59.71 4.38 -35.04
CA PRO A 93 -59.86 3.00 -35.50
C PRO A 93 -59.04 2.60 -36.75
N THR A 94 -58.48 1.38 -36.70
CA THR A 94 -58.49 0.35 -37.77
C THR A 94 -57.58 0.59 -38.99
N THR A 95 -56.87 -0.38 -39.60
CA THR A 95 -57.05 -1.84 -39.70
C THR A 95 -55.78 -2.43 -40.31
N GLY A 96 -55.34 -3.61 -39.85
CA GLY A 96 -54.38 -4.43 -40.59
C GLY A 96 -55.05 -5.08 -41.80
N THR A 97 -54.34 -5.13 -42.93
CA THR A 97 -54.76 -5.91 -44.10
C THR A 97 -53.79 -7.07 -44.29
N THR A 98 -54.28 -8.30 -44.11
CA THR A 98 -53.65 -9.52 -44.65
C THR A 98 -54.29 -9.78 -46.02
N LEU A 99 -53.45 -10.01 -47.02
CA LEU A 99 -53.81 -10.44 -48.38
C LEU A 99 -54.62 -11.73 -48.39
N VAL A 100 -55.78 -11.73 -49.04
CA VAL A 100 -56.29 -12.88 -49.81
C VAL A 100 -56.98 -12.37 -51.09
N THR A 101 -56.82 -13.20 -52.12
CA THR A 101 -57.00 -13.09 -53.56
C THR A 101 -58.42 -12.90 -54.11
N ASP A 102 -58.44 -12.34 -55.33
CA ASP A 102 -59.12 -12.82 -56.55
C ASP A 102 -60.26 -11.98 -57.16
N SER A 103 -60.06 -11.73 -58.46
CA SER A 103 -61.02 -11.58 -59.56
C SER A 103 -61.92 -10.35 -59.71
N SER A 104 -61.63 -9.65 -60.82
CA SER A 104 -62.55 -9.14 -61.85
C SER A 104 -63.73 -8.25 -61.43
N ASP A 105 -63.71 -6.98 -61.82
CA ASP A 105 -64.51 -6.49 -62.95
C ASP A 105 -64.05 -5.09 -63.36
N THR A 106 -64.53 -4.70 -64.51
CA THR A 106 -64.07 -3.77 -65.53
C THR A 106 -64.36 -2.28 -65.29
N SER A 107 -63.59 -1.47 -66.00
CA SER A 107 -64.07 -0.24 -66.64
C SER A 107 -64.52 0.92 -65.74
N THR A 108 -63.55 1.72 -65.33
CA THR A 108 -63.42 3.12 -65.80
C THR A 108 -61.93 3.44 -65.83
N THR A 109 -61.39 3.77 -67.01
CA THR A 109 -59.98 4.17 -67.16
C THR A 109 -59.75 5.55 -66.54
N GLY A 110 -59.66 5.59 -65.21
CA GLY A 110 -59.01 6.64 -64.44
C GLY A 110 -57.87 5.96 -63.68
N THR A 111 -56.63 6.26 -64.05
CA THR A 111 -55.45 5.83 -63.28
C THR A 111 -55.53 6.43 -61.89
N ASP A 112 -55.48 5.61 -60.84
CA ASP A 112 -55.35 6.13 -59.48
C ASP A 112 -54.01 6.86 -59.36
N VAL A 113 -54.09 8.19 -59.29
CA VAL A 113 -52.97 9.11 -59.28
C VAL A 113 -52.12 9.05 -58.00
N CYS A 114 -52.58 8.34 -56.96
CA CYS A 114 -51.85 8.15 -55.70
C CYS A 114 -51.20 6.75 -55.56
N THR A 115 -51.20 5.91 -56.60
CA THR A 115 -50.60 4.56 -56.52
C THR A 115 -49.58 4.31 -57.65
N PRO A 116 -48.27 4.12 -57.34
CA PRO A 116 -47.63 4.20 -56.01
C PRO A 116 -47.63 5.63 -55.45
N ASN A 117 -47.58 5.78 -54.11
CA ASN A 117 -47.64 7.09 -53.44
C ASN A 117 -46.56 8.03 -54.01
N PRO A 118 -46.94 9.14 -54.68
CA PRO A 118 -45.98 10.08 -55.23
C PRO A 118 -45.35 11.01 -54.17
N CYS A 119 -45.90 11.05 -52.94
CA CYS A 119 -45.40 11.87 -51.85
C CYS A 119 -44.25 11.18 -51.12
N LEU A 120 -43.14 11.90 -50.94
CA LEU A 120 -41.94 11.46 -50.22
C LEU A 120 -42.04 11.77 -48.72
N ASN A 121 -41.08 11.28 -47.92
CA ASN A 121 -40.92 11.59 -46.50
C ASN A 121 -42.20 11.43 -45.67
N ASP A 122 -42.88 10.29 -45.86
CA ASP A 122 -44.15 9.94 -45.22
C ASP A 122 -45.31 10.92 -45.48
N GLY A 123 -45.23 11.70 -46.55
CA GLY A 123 -46.32 12.58 -47.00
C GLY A 123 -47.57 11.80 -47.43
N ALA A 124 -48.74 12.33 -47.08
CA ALA A 124 -50.03 11.73 -47.42
C ALA A 124 -50.52 12.24 -48.79
N CYS A 125 -50.80 11.32 -49.73
CA CYS A 125 -51.35 11.67 -51.04
C CYS A 125 -52.86 11.85 -50.99
N VAL A 126 -53.32 12.98 -51.52
CA VAL A 126 -54.73 13.32 -51.65
C VAL A 126 -55.03 13.55 -53.14
N ALA A 127 -55.99 12.80 -53.70
CA ALA A 127 -56.42 12.99 -55.08
C ALA A 127 -57.12 14.34 -55.26
N ASP A 128 -56.70 15.15 -56.23
CA ASP A 128 -57.24 16.49 -56.55
C ASP A 128 -57.56 16.60 -58.04
N GLY A 129 -58.84 16.40 -58.39
CA GLY A 129 -59.31 16.40 -59.78
C GLY A 129 -58.73 15.25 -60.61
N ASP A 130 -58.04 15.59 -61.70
CA ASP A 130 -57.31 14.63 -62.56
C ASP A 130 -55.82 14.47 -62.12
N GLY A 131 -55.43 15.04 -60.96
CA GLY A 131 -54.07 15.02 -60.40
C GLY A 131 -54.04 14.68 -58.90
N TYR A 132 -52.90 14.89 -58.24
CA TYR A 132 -52.72 14.64 -56.81
C TYR A 132 -52.09 15.85 -56.11
N THR A 133 -52.29 15.96 -54.80
CA THR A 133 -51.64 16.91 -53.89
C THR A 133 -51.09 16.16 -52.69
N CYS A 134 -49.92 16.54 -52.19
CA CYS A 134 -49.29 15.93 -51.02
C CYS A 134 -49.48 16.79 -49.76
N GLU A 135 -49.92 16.17 -48.67
CA GLU A 135 -49.90 16.75 -47.33
C GLU A 135 -48.64 16.30 -46.61
N CYS A 136 -47.72 17.22 -46.35
CA CYS A 136 -46.41 16.90 -45.80
C CYS A 136 -46.43 16.70 -44.29
N ALA A 137 -45.64 15.74 -43.82
CA ALA A 137 -45.35 15.59 -42.39
C ALA A 137 -44.64 16.84 -41.84
N PRO A 138 -44.75 17.15 -40.53
CA PRO A 138 -44.02 18.27 -39.92
C PRO A 138 -42.51 18.19 -40.23
N GLY A 139 -41.91 19.32 -40.59
CA GLY A 139 -40.53 19.39 -41.07
C GLY A 139 -40.37 19.31 -42.59
N PHE A 140 -41.39 18.93 -43.38
CA PHE A 140 -41.26 18.82 -44.84
C PHE A 140 -42.16 19.80 -45.62
N THR A 141 -41.73 20.17 -46.82
CA THR A 141 -42.43 21.04 -47.76
C THR A 141 -42.19 20.60 -49.22
N GLY A 142 -42.88 21.26 -50.15
CA GLY A 142 -42.81 20.97 -51.58
C GLY A 142 -44.03 20.18 -52.10
N PRO A 143 -44.24 20.17 -53.43
CA PRO A 143 -45.38 19.53 -54.07
C PRO A 143 -45.45 18.01 -53.85
N THR A 144 -44.31 17.37 -53.58
CA THR A 144 -44.21 15.94 -53.24
C THR A 144 -43.59 15.71 -51.86
N CYS A 145 -43.53 16.73 -51.00
CA CYS A 145 -42.88 16.69 -49.69
C CYS A 145 -41.40 16.30 -49.75
N GLU A 146 -40.75 16.64 -50.87
CA GLU A 146 -39.37 16.28 -51.16
C GLU A 146 -38.35 17.16 -50.44
N THR A 147 -38.77 18.29 -49.88
CA THR A 147 -37.88 19.31 -49.30
C THR A 147 -37.99 19.31 -47.79
N ASP A 148 -36.89 19.09 -47.09
CA ASP A 148 -36.80 19.35 -45.64
C ASP A 148 -36.83 20.87 -45.38
N ILE A 149 -37.56 21.29 -44.36
CA ILE A 149 -37.64 22.69 -43.94
C ILE A 149 -36.38 22.99 -43.16
N ASP A 150 -35.56 23.91 -43.66
CA ASP A 150 -34.34 24.37 -42.99
C ASP A 150 -34.68 25.12 -41.70
N ASP A 151 -34.67 24.41 -40.57
CA ASP A 151 -34.91 24.91 -39.22
C ASP A 151 -33.73 25.77 -38.72
N CYS A 152 -32.64 25.83 -39.47
CA CYS A 152 -31.50 26.73 -39.25
C CYS A 152 -31.65 28.10 -39.95
N ALA A 153 -32.77 28.41 -40.60
CA ALA A 153 -32.96 29.67 -41.32
C ALA A 153 -34.07 30.57 -40.72
N PRO A 154 -33.74 31.73 -40.10
CA PRO A 154 -32.39 32.24 -39.81
C PRO A 154 -31.71 31.51 -38.65
N ASN A 155 -30.36 31.52 -38.60
CA ASN A 155 -29.57 30.74 -37.64
C ASN A 155 -30.05 30.99 -36.19
N PRO A 156 -30.61 29.97 -35.50
CA PRO A 156 -31.09 30.10 -34.13
C PRO A 156 -29.96 30.05 -33.09
N CYS A 157 -28.77 29.57 -33.44
CA CYS A 157 -27.63 29.45 -32.53
C CYS A 157 -26.96 30.82 -32.31
N GLN A 158 -26.85 31.22 -31.04
CA GLN A 158 -26.25 32.48 -30.61
C GLN A 158 -24.72 32.36 -30.51
N ASN A 159 -24.04 33.49 -30.30
CA ASN A 159 -22.60 33.57 -30.01
C ASN A 159 -21.68 32.84 -31.00
N GLY A 160 -22.07 32.80 -32.28
CA GLY A 160 -21.29 32.15 -33.33
C GLY A 160 -21.44 30.63 -33.37
N GLY A 161 -22.45 30.07 -32.68
CA GLY A 161 -22.77 28.65 -32.75
C GLY A 161 -23.15 28.20 -34.17
N THR A 162 -22.80 26.96 -34.49
CA THR A 162 -23.08 26.33 -35.78
C THR A 162 -24.37 25.52 -35.67
N CYS A 163 -25.35 25.84 -36.51
CA CYS A 163 -26.62 25.13 -36.55
C CYS A 163 -26.54 23.91 -37.48
N THR A 164 -26.99 22.77 -37.00
CA THR A 164 -27.24 21.57 -37.80
C THR A 164 -28.74 21.34 -37.88
N ASP A 165 -29.24 21.32 -39.12
CA ASP A 165 -30.65 21.08 -39.43
C ASP A 165 -31.04 19.64 -39.10
N ALA A 166 -32.24 19.45 -38.57
CA ALA A 166 -32.81 18.15 -38.27
C ALA A 166 -34.29 18.13 -38.67
N VAL A 167 -34.88 16.95 -38.81
CA VAL A 167 -36.29 16.86 -39.20
C VAL A 167 -37.17 17.47 -38.09
N ASN A 168 -37.79 18.63 -38.40
CA ASN A 168 -38.65 19.39 -37.49
C ASN A 168 -37.92 19.82 -36.20
N GLY A 169 -36.68 20.27 -36.33
CA GLY A 169 -35.86 20.79 -35.24
C GLY A 169 -34.44 21.12 -35.68
N TYR A 170 -33.61 21.59 -34.75
CA TYR A 170 -32.20 21.88 -35.00
C TYR A 170 -31.35 21.52 -33.80
N THR A 171 -30.04 21.38 -34.00
CA THR A 171 -29.04 21.29 -32.94
C THR A 171 -27.98 22.36 -33.10
N CYS A 172 -27.60 22.99 -31.99
CA CYS A 172 -26.54 23.99 -31.96
C CYS A 172 -25.24 23.40 -31.42
N GLU A 173 -24.17 23.53 -32.20
CA GLU A 173 -22.80 23.33 -31.73
C GLU A 173 -22.25 24.69 -31.28
N CYS A 174 -22.00 24.82 -29.97
CA CYS A 174 -21.55 26.09 -29.39
C CYS A 174 -20.08 26.37 -29.67
N ALA A 175 -19.78 27.63 -29.95
CA ALA A 175 -18.41 28.10 -29.97
C ALA A 175 -17.76 27.91 -28.58
N PRO A 176 -16.44 27.69 -28.50
CA PRO A 176 -15.75 27.58 -27.22
C PRO A 176 -16.06 28.75 -26.27
N GLY A 177 -16.28 28.46 -25.00
CA GLY A 177 -16.72 29.43 -23.99
C GLY A 177 -18.23 29.53 -23.79
N PHE A 178 -19.06 28.95 -24.68
CA PHE A 178 -20.52 29.02 -24.56
C PHE A 178 -21.18 27.66 -24.32
N THR A 179 -22.33 27.69 -23.65
CA THR A 179 -23.19 26.54 -23.36
C THR A 179 -24.68 26.91 -23.50
N GLY A 180 -25.54 25.91 -23.38
CA GLY A 180 -26.99 26.03 -23.51
C GLY A 180 -27.52 25.57 -24.88
N PRO A 181 -28.84 25.29 -24.98
CA PRO A 181 -29.48 24.76 -26.19
C PRO A 181 -29.38 25.68 -27.41
N THR A 182 -29.19 26.98 -27.21
CA THR A 182 -28.95 27.95 -28.28
C THR A 182 -27.61 28.67 -28.13
N CYS A 183 -26.70 28.14 -27.31
CA CYS A 183 -25.40 28.74 -27.00
C CYS A 183 -25.50 30.13 -26.36
N GLU A 184 -26.57 30.37 -25.60
CA GLU A 184 -26.90 31.66 -25.00
C GLU A 184 -26.12 31.98 -23.71
N THR A 185 -25.47 30.98 -23.11
CA THR A 185 -24.83 31.10 -21.80
C THR A 185 -23.32 31.10 -21.94
N ASP A 186 -22.66 32.13 -21.41
CA ASP A 186 -21.19 32.15 -21.24
C ASP A 186 -20.81 31.22 -20.08
N ILE A 187 -19.75 30.43 -20.24
CA ILE A 187 -19.25 29.54 -19.19
C ILE A 187 -18.46 30.39 -18.19
N ASP A 188 -18.81 30.31 -16.90
CA ASP A 188 -18.10 31.03 -15.84
C ASP A 188 -16.74 30.35 -15.58
N ASP A 189 -15.69 30.88 -16.22
CA ASP A 189 -14.32 30.38 -16.12
C ASP A 189 -13.68 30.75 -14.76
N CYS A 190 -14.37 31.49 -13.89
CA CYS A 190 -13.96 31.82 -12.53
C CYS A 190 -14.52 30.86 -11.46
N ALA A 191 -15.20 29.78 -11.82
CA ALA A 191 -15.81 28.85 -10.87
C ALA A 191 -15.27 27.40 -11.00
N PRO A 192 -14.53 26.88 -9.99
CA PRO A 192 -14.05 27.55 -8.77
C PRO A 192 -12.96 28.59 -9.07
N ASN A 193 -12.76 29.57 -8.17
CA ASN A 193 -11.85 30.71 -8.40
C ASN A 193 -10.41 30.22 -8.72
N PRO A 194 -9.91 30.43 -9.96
CA PRO A 194 -8.60 29.98 -10.37
C PRO A 194 -7.46 30.90 -9.89
N CYS A 195 -7.77 32.12 -9.43
CA CYS A 195 -6.77 33.09 -8.97
C CYS A 195 -6.34 32.80 -7.52
N GLN A 196 -5.05 32.56 -7.32
CA GLN A 196 -4.45 32.23 -6.02
C GLN A 196 -4.06 33.49 -5.24
N ASN A 197 -3.65 33.32 -3.98
CA ASN A 197 -3.02 34.37 -3.14
C ASN A 197 -3.85 35.65 -3.01
N GLY A 198 -5.17 35.51 -2.88
CA GLY A 198 -6.11 36.63 -2.79
C GLY A 198 -6.34 37.39 -4.10
N GLY A 199 -5.95 36.81 -5.25
CA GLY A 199 -6.24 37.33 -6.57
C GLY A 199 -7.74 37.39 -6.87
N THR A 200 -8.16 38.44 -7.58
CA THR A 200 -9.56 38.62 -7.99
C THR A 200 -9.74 38.16 -9.44
N CYS A 201 -10.62 37.18 -9.65
CA CYS A 201 -10.94 36.66 -10.99
C CYS A 201 -11.97 37.53 -11.70
N THR A 202 -11.76 37.75 -13.00
CA THR A 202 -12.72 38.35 -13.93
C THR A 202 -12.93 37.40 -15.10
N ASP A 203 -14.17 36.94 -15.24
CA ASP A 203 -14.65 36.03 -16.29
C ASP A 203 -14.53 36.66 -17.69
N ALA A 204 -14.22 35.84 -18.69
CA ALA A 204 -14.12 36.23 -20.09
C ALA A 204 -14.59 35.08 -21.01
N VAL A 205 -14.81 35.38 -22.29
CA VAL A 205 -15.24 34.35 -23.23
C VAL A 205 -14.12 33.34 -23.45
N ASN A 206 -14.32 32.10 -23.01
CA ASN A 206 -13.38 30.99 -23.13
C ASN A 206 -12.03 31.27 -22.45
N GLY A 207 -12.09 31.84 -21.24
CA GLY A 207 -10.94 32.09 -20.37
C GLY A 207 -11.25 33.08 -19.25
N TYR A 208 -10.28 33.34 -18.38
CA TYR A 208 -10.42 34.31 -17.30
C TYR A 208 -9.19 35.22 -17.22
N THR A 209 -9.30 36.29 -16.42
CA THR A 209 -8.15 37.14 -16.08
C THR A 209 -8.07 37.35 -14.57
N CYS A 210 -6.87 37.15 -14.02
CA CYS A 210 -6.61 37.40 -12.61
C CYS A 210 -6.01 38.78 -12.38
N ALA A 211 -6.63 39.56 -11.51
CA ALA A 211 -6.03 40.75 -10.92
C ALA A 211 -5.31 40.35 -9.63
N CYS A 212 -3.98 40.25 -9.69
CA CYS A 212 -3.16 39.84 -8.55
C CYS A 212 -3.08 40.89 -7.46
N ALA A 213 -3.00 40.42 -6.21
CA ALA A 213 -2.64 41.25 -5.07
C ALA A 213 -1.24 41.86 -5.28
N PRO A 214 -0.91 43.00 -4.63
CA PRO A 214 0.43 43.57 -4.68
C PRO A 214 1.48 42.50 -4.33
N THR A 215 2.60 42.48 -5.06
CA THR A 215 3.75 41.54 -4.93
C THR A 215 3.57 40.16 -5.57
N TYR A 216 2.39 39.83 -6.10
CA TYR A 216 2.13 38.62 -6.88
C TYR A 216 1.98 38.90 -8.39
N THR A 217 2.37 37.93 -9.20
CA THR A 217 2.32 37.94 -10.67
C THR A 217 2.01 36.53 -11.20
N GLY A 218 1.94 36.40 -12.52
CA GLY A 218 1.54 35.14 -13.18
C GLY A 218 0.08 35.20 -13.64
N GLU A 219 -0.28 34.25 -14.49
CA GLU A 219 -1.64 34.14 -15.03
C GLU A 219 -2.66 33.82 -13.92
N ASN A 220 -2.22 33.07 -12.90
CA ASN A 220 -3.03 32.64 -11.76
C ASN A 220 -2.60 33.27 -10.43
N CYS A 221 -1.74 34.29 -10.45
CA CYS A 221 -1.18 34.94 -9.26
C CYS A 221 -0.36 34.01 -8.36
N ASP A 222 0.30 33.03 -8.96
CA ASP A 222 1.10 31.98 -8.34
C ASP A 222 2.57 32.40 -8.11
N ALA A 223 3.06 33.46 -8.78
CA ALA A 223 4.46 33.87 -8.72
C ALA A 223 4.69 35.14 -7.89
N CYS A 224 5.37 35.01 -6.75
CA CYS A 224 5.84 36.13 -5.92
C CYS A 224 7.00 36.88 -6.60
N THR A 225 6.96 38.22 -6.60
CA THR A 225 7.97 39.12 -7.19
C THR A 225 8.58 40.11 -6.20
N GLY A 226 8.17 40.05 -4.93
CA GLY A 226 8.73 40.83 -3.84
C GLY A 226 9.92 40.13 -3.16
N THR A 227 10.49 40.77 -2.13
CA THR A 227 11.37 40.06 -1.19
C THR A 227 10.52 39.11 -0.31
N LEU A 228 11.12 38.12 0.35
CA LEU A 228 10.39 37.18 1.22
C LEU A 228 9.52 37.90 2.29
N ALA A 229 9.94 39.10 2.71
CA ALA A 229 9.18 39.97 3.62
C ALA A 229 7.90 40.58 3.02
N ASP A 230 7.81 40.66 1.70
CA ASP A 230 6.72 41.33 0.96
C ASP A 230 5.59 40.37 0.56
N CYS A 231 5.80 39.06 0.70
CA CYS A 231 4.87 38.07 0.15
C CYS A 231 3.85 37.50 1.15
N ASN A 232 3.89 37.77 2.48
CA ASN A 232 2.83 37.21 3.33
C ASN A 232 2.38 37.90 4.63
N ALA A 233 2.89 39.08 5.04
CA ALA A 233 2.35 39.81 6.21
C ALA A 233 2.08 38.98 7.49
N ASP A 234 2.79 37.87 7.72
CA ASP A 234 2.73 37.00 8.90
C ASP A 234 4.16 36.54 9.27
N PRO A 235 4.62 36.64 10.53
CA PRO A 235 6.00 36.29 10.93
C PRO A 235 6.34 34.80 10.99
N VAL A 236 5.67 33.89 10.28
CA VAL A 236 5.76 32.44 10.57
C VAL A 236 6.42 31.58 9.48
N ASP A 237 6.77 32.10 8.30
CA ASP A 237 7.30 31.22 7.22
C ASP A 237 8.80 31.39 6.93
N GLY A 238 9.58 30.41 7.40
CA GLY A 238 10.47 29.66 6.49
C GLY A 238 11.97 29.95 6.49
N CYS A 239 12.46 31.04 7.07
CA CYS A 239 13.91 31.18 7.34
C CYS A 239 14.16 31.56 8.80
N GLU A 240 13.34 31.07 9.75
CA GLU A 240 13.60 31.27 11.17
C GLU A 240 14.82 30.47 11.65
N ILE A 241 15.54 31.17 12.50
CA ILE A 241 16.58 30.74 13.40
C ILE A 241 16.05 29.50 14.14
N ASN A 242 16.76 28.37 14.01
CA ASN A 242 16.55 27.10 14.73
C ASN A 242 15.72 25.98 14.05
N LEU A 243 15.63 25.93 12.72
CA LEU A 243 15.30 24.71 11.97
C LEU A 243 16.47 24.31 11.06
N GLN A 244 16.83 23.03 11.06
CA GLN A 244 17.79 22.45 10.12
C GLN A 244 17.01 22.03 8.86
N SER A 245 17.42 22.49 7.68
CA SER A 245 16.77 22.18 6.39
C SER A 245 17.78 21.95 5.26
N SER A 246 17.32 21.55 4.08
CA SER A 246 18.18 21.14 2.97
C SER A 246 19.05 22.26 2.37
N ALA A 247 20.11 21.87 1.64
CA ALA A 247 20.93 22.78 0.82
C ALA A 247 20.07 23.64 -0.14
N ASP A 248 19.06 23.03 -0.75
CA ASP A 248 18.13 23.68 -1.67
C ASP A 248 17.28 24.75 -0.98
N HIS A 249 16.85 24.49 0.26
CA HIS A 249 16.17 25.48 1.09
C HIS A 249 17.08 26.66 1.43
N CYS A 250 18.36 26.42 1.73
CA CYS A 250 19.33 27.48 1.99
C CYS A 250 19.60 28.33 0.73
N ASN A 251 19.73 27.67 -0.42
CA ASN A 251 19.88 28.30 -1.73
C ASN A 251 18.65 29.17 -2.06
N ALA A 252 17.44 28.71 -1.69
CA ALA A 252 16.21 29.48 -1.82
C ALA A 252 16.16 30.70 -0.87
N CYS A 253 16.71 30.59 0.35
CA CYS A 253 16.92 31.73 1.27
C CYS A 253 18.12 32.64 0.86
N GLY A 254 18.81 32.36 -0.26
CA GLY A 254 19.88 33.21 -0.82
C GLY A 254 21.29 32.96 -0.28
N ASN A 255 21.50 31.86 0.44
CA ASN A 255 22.81 31.42 0.91
C ASN A 255 23.35 30.34 -0.03
N ALA A 256 24.58 30.51 -0.51
CA ALA A 256 25.20 29.53 -1.40
C ALA A 256 25.62 28.27 -0.62
N CYS A 257 24.89 27.16 -0.83
CA CYS A 257 25.20 25.84 -0.32
C CYS A 257 25.66 24.88 -1.41
N THR A 258 26.47 23.89 -1.00
CA THR A 258 26.70 22.69 -1.81
C THR A 258 25.68 21.62 -1.45
N ASP A 259 25.43 20.66 -2.35
CA ASP A 259 24.42 19.59 -2.18
C ASP A 259 24.63 18.70 -0.93
N ASN A 260 25.70 18.91 -0.17
CA ASN A 260 26.07 18.17 1.04
C ASN A 260 26.04 19.04 2.31
N ASP A 261 25.52 20.26 2.27
CA ASP A 261 25.45 21.18 3.42
C ASP A 261 24.00 21.40 3.87
N ILE A 262 23.76 21.42 5.18
CA ILE A 262 22.46 21.77 5.76
C ILE A 262 22.36 23.28 6.02
N CYS A 263 21.14 23.83 5.90
CA CYS A 263 20.79 25.15 6.39
C CYS A 263 20.58 25.08 7.90
N SER A 264 21.40 25.76 8.70
CA SER A 264 21.18 25.87 10.14
C SER A 264 21.34 27.33 10.58
N ASN A 265 20.30 27.87 11.25
CA ASN A 265 20.28 29.28 11.67
C ASN A 265 20.48 30.29 10.53
N GLY A 266 20.05 29.93 9.31
CA GLY A 266 20.22 30.78 8.14
C GLY A 266 21.68 30.88 7.67
N ASP A 267 22.55 29.96 8.10
CA ASP A 267 23.89 29.78 7.57
C ASP A 267 24.02 28.38 6.96
N CYS A 268 24.73 28.30 5.84
CA CYS A 268 25.11 27.03 5.23
C CYS A 268 26.20 26.37 6.07
N GLN A 269 25.98 25.14 6.54
CA GLN A 269 26.96 24.41 7.35
C GLN A 269 27.02 22.94 6.88
N PRO A 270 28.21 22.33 6.82
CA PRO A 270 28.28 20.89 6.61
C PRO A 270 27.54 20.17 7.76
N PRO A 271 26.79 19.09 7.49
CA PRO A 271 26.07 18.35 8.51
C PRO A 271 27.06 17.92 9.60
N PRO A 272 26.82 18.31 10.85
CA PRO A 272 27.60 17.81 11.98
C PRO A 272 27.57 16.28 12.00
N ALA A 273 28.76 15.67 12.10
CA ALA A 273 28.90 14.21 12.12
C ALA A 273 27.99 13.57 13.19
N GLY A 274 27.03 12.74 12.74
CA GLY A 274 26.12 12.00 13.60
C GLY A 274 24.83 12.73 14.02
N GLN A 275 24.29 13.62 13.18
CA GLN A 275 22.97 14.22 13.43
C GLN A 275 21.81 13.40 12.91
N VAL A 276 20.63 13.64 13.51
CA VAL A 276 19.32 13.43 12.90
C VAL A 276 18.85 14.86 12.60
N PRO A 277 18.72 15.28 11.32
CA PRO A 277 18.57 16.69 10.94
C PRO A 277 17.23 17.34 11.33
N GLY A 278 16.16 16.59 11.53
CA GLY A 278 14.83 17.17 11.81
C GLY A 278 14.53 17.41 13.28
N GLU A 279 13.69 18.42 13.56
CA GLU A 279 12.98 18.49 14.84
C GLU A 279 11.98 17.32 14.94
N PRO A 280 11.99 16.55 16.04
CA PRO A 280 11.05 15.43 16.19
C PRO A 280 9.58 15.88 16.15
N ILE A 281 8.80 15.22 15.31
CA ILE A 281 7.35 15.40 15.16
C ILE A 281 6.65 14.28 15.92
N ASP A 282 6.13 14.60 17.11
CA ASP A 282 5.31 13.66 17.87
C ASP A 282 3.89 13.59 17.29
N VAL A 283 3.52 12.43 16.79
CA VAL A 283 2.19 12.09 16.29
C VAL A 283 1.41 11.43 17.44
N PRO A 284 0.37 12.08 17.96
CA PRO A 284 -0.49 11.49 18.99
C PRO A 284 -1.20 10.25 18.45
N ALA A 285 -1.17 9.18 19.23
CA ALA A 285 -1.96 7.98 19.02
C ALA A 285 -2.94 7.78 20.19
N THR A 286 -3.95 6.97 19.94
CA THR A 286 -4.97 6.54 20.89
C THR A 286 -4.61 5.17 21.49
N HIS A 287 -3.73 4.43 20.82
CA HIS A 287 -3.20 3.14 21.25
C HIS A 287 -1.67 3.20 21.41
N THR A 288 -1.09 2.17 22.02
CA THR A 288 0.36 2.06 22.25
C THR A 288 1.06 1.43 21.04
N PRO A 289 1.73 2.22 20.19
CA PRO A 289 2.31 1.72 18.94
C PRO A 289 3.51 0.82 19.27
N LEU A 290 3.60 -0.36 18.63
CA LEU A 290 4.71 -1.30 18.85
C LEU A 290 5.63 -1.37 17.64
N ALA A 291 5.13 -1.85 16.50
CA ALA A 291 5.94 -2.16 15.33
C ALA A 291 5.35 -1.47 14.10
N PRO A 292 6.05 -0.45 13.54
CA PRO A 292 5.61 0.23 12.33
C PRO A 292 6.06 -0.54 11.07
N THR A 293 5.28 -0.41 10.00
CA THR A 293 5.63 -0.74 8.62
C THR A 293 5.18 0.43 7.75
N ILE A 294 5.93 0.70 6.67
CA ILE A 294 5.70 1.85 5.80
C ILE A 294 5.30 1.34 4.42
N ALA A 295 4.19 1.87 3.89
CA ALA A 295 3.70 1.54 2.56
C ALA A 295 2.66 2.57 2.11
N ASP A 296 2.54 2.79 0.81
CA ASP A 296 1.43 3.56 0.21
C ASP A 296 0.20 2.64 0.08
N VAL A 297 -0.72 2.71 1.03
CA VAL A 297 -1.92 1.83 1.09
C VAL A 297 -3.16 2.47 0.47
N ASP A 298 -3.13 3.76 0.14
CA ASP A 298 -4.22 4.47 -0.52
C ASP A 298 -3.89 4.90 -1.98
N LYS A 299 -2.69 4.56 -2.45
CA LYS A 299 -2.17 4.81 -3.80
C LYS A 299 -2.14 6.29 -4.17
N ASP A 300 -1.98 7.18 -3.20
CA ASP A 300 -1.87 8.62 -3.46
C ASP A 300 -0.43 9.06 -3.83
N GLY A 301 0.53 8.12 -3.77
CA GLY A 301 1.94 8.34 -4.08
C GLY A 301 2.76 8.81 -2.89
N LYS A 302 2.17 8.88 -1.70
CA LYS A 302 2.83 9.22 -0.43
C LYS A 302 2.86 7.97 0.45
N LEU A 303 3.87 7.91 1.31
CA LEU A 303 4.05 6.77 2.17
C LEU A 303 3.23 6.90 3.45
N ASP A 304 2.49 5.85 3.79
CA ASP A 304 1.68 5.75 5.00
C ASP A 304 2.38 4.92 6.08
N ILE A 305 1.97 5.12 7.33
CA ILE A 305 2.50 4.38 8.47
C ILE A 305 1.41 3.47 9.02
N LEU A 306 1.67 2.16 8.97
CA LEU A 306 0.83 1.15 9.58
C LEU A 306 1.52 0.62 10.83
N VAL A 307 0.81 0.51 11.95
CA VAL A 307 1.40 0.11 13.22
C VAL A 307 0.59 -1.00 13.88
N ALA A 308 1.27 -2.09 14.20
CA ALA A 308 0.74 -3.10 15.12
C ALA A 308 0.77 -2.55 16.55
N ASN A 309 -0.36 -2.61 17.24
CA ASN A 309 -0.48 -2.12 18.61
C ASN A 309 -0.33 -3.22 19.65
N ALA A 310 0.42 -2.91 20.70
CA ALA A 310 0.57 -3.77 21.86
C ALA A 310 -0.22 -3.24 23.05
N GLU A 311 -1.54 -3.43 23.06
CA GLU A 311 -2.34 -2.97 24.19
C GLU A 311 -1.95 -3.71 25.47
N SER A 312 -1.65 -2.91 26.50
CA SER A 312 -0.97 -3.29 27.73
C SER A 312 -1.54 -4.53 28.41
N GLY A 313 -0.80 -5.65 28.37
CA GLY A 313 -0.60 -6.67 29.42
C GLY A 313 -1.74 -7.14 30.34
N SER A 314 -2.99 -6.76 30.13
CA SER A 314 -4.13 -7.12 30.96
C SER A 314 -4.84 -8.30 30.30
N ALA A 315 -4.78 -9.45 30.97
CA ALA A 315 -5.49 -10.67 30.57
C ALA A 315 -7.03 -10.50 30.48
N MET A 316 -7.58 -9.33 30.85
CA MET A 316 -9.03 -9.07 30.87
C MET A 316 -9.56 -8.26 29.68
N THR A 317 -8.72 -7.52 28.94
CA THR A 317 -9.13 -6.77 27.73
C THR A 317 -7.97 -6.61 26.73
N PRO A 318 -7.39 -7.67 26.17
CA PRO A 318 -6.39 -7.51 25.13
C PRO A 318 -7.10 -7.37 23.77
N SER A 319 -6.82 -6.28 23.05
CA SER A 319 -7.03 -6.18 21.60
C SER A 319 -5.68 -5.89 20.95
N GLY A 320 -5.16 -6.85 20.19
CA GLY A 320 -4.28 -6.48 19.08
C GLY A 320 -5.11 -5.60 18.17
N SER A 321 -4.53 -4.53 17.69
CA SER A 321 -5.21 -3.62 16.76
C SER A 321 -4.18 -3.10 15.77
N LEU A 322 -4.69 -2.66 14.64
CA LEU A 322 -3.92 -2.00 13.60
C LEU A 322 -4.24 -0.52 13.66
N SER A 323 -3.22 0.32 13.72
CA SER A 323 -3.37 1.76 13.52
C SER A 323 -2.79 2.14 12.16
N VAL A 324 -3.49 3.01 11.44
CA VAL A 324 -3.07 3.51 10.13
C VAL A 324 -3.02 5.02 10.19
N PHE A 325 -1.92 5.59 9.71
CA PHE A 325 -1.68 7.02 9.59
C PHE A 325 -1.32 7.31 8.13
N LEU A 326 -2.24 7.92 7.38
CA LEU A 326 -1.99 8.26 5.98
C LEU A 326 -0.99 9.41 5.87
N GLY A 327 -0.06 9.34 4.93
CA GLY A 327 0.99 10.32 4.72
C GLY A 327 0.48 11.63 4.13
N ASN A 328 1.03 12.76 4.56
CA ASN A 328 0.76 14.05 3.90
C ASN A 328 1.81 14.41 2.85
N GLY A 329 2.95 13.71 2.83
CA GLY A 329 4.05 13.93 1.87
C GLY A 329 4.97 15.09 2.28
N ASP A 330 4.96 15.46 3.55
CA ASP A 330 5.76 16.53 4.17
C ASP A 330 6.29 16.10 5.55
N ALA A 331 6.54 14.79 5.71
CA ALA A 331 6.91 14.09 6.96
C ALA A 331 5.83 14.12 8.05
N THR A 332 4.71 14.81 7.83
CA THR A 332 3.53 14.72 8.68
C THR A 332 2.57 13.63 8.19
N VAL A 333 1.70 13.19 9.09
CA VAL A 333 0.68 12.18 8.82
C VAL A 333 -0.69 12.66 9.27
N GLN A 334 -1.74 12.11 8.67
CA GLN A 334 -3.13 12.31 9.06
C GLN A 334 -3.42 11.71 10.44
N ALA A 335 -4.60 12.03 10.97
CA ALA A 335 -5.06 11.47 12.24
C ALA A 335 -5.17 9.94 12.16
N GLU A 336 -4.84 9.28 13.28
CA GLU A 336 -4.93 7.83 13.40
C GLU A 336 -6.32 7.30 13.05
N VAL A 337 -6.35 6.29 12.18
CA VAL A 337 -7.51 5.40 12.01
C VAL A 337 -7.17 4.06 12.64
N ASN A 338 -7.95 3.66 13.65
CA ASN A 338 -7.76 2.40 14.34
C ASN A 338 -8.72 1.31 13.85
N TYR A 339 -8.18 0.13 13.61
CA TYR A 339 -8.89 -1.08 13.23
C TYR A 339 -8.78 -2.11 14.36
N PRO A 340 -9.91 -2.48 14.99
CA PRO A 340 -9.93 -3.50 16.03
C PRO A 340 -9.44 -4.84 15.50
N GLY A 341 -8.56 -5.50 16.25
CA GLY A 341 -7.95 -6.77 15.86
C GLY A 341 -8.26 -7.92 16.79
N ALA A 342 -7.35 -8.90 16.78
CA ALA A 342 -7.49 -10.12 17.55
C ALA A 342 -7.50 -9.86 19.06
N PRO A 343 -8.00 -10.81 19.87
CA PRO A 343 -7.99 -10.69 21.32
C PRO A 343 -6.59 -10.69 21.97
N LEU A 344 -5.50 -10.73 21.20
CA LEU A 344 -4.12 -10.75 21.68
C LEU A 344 -3.36 -9.58 21.06
N SER A 345 -2.39 -9.02 21.78
CA SER A 345 -1.50 -7.97 21.27
C SER A 345 -0.88 -8.36 19.91
N SER A 346 -0.93 -7.44 18.96
CA SER A 346 -0.29 -7.58 17.66
C SER A 346 1.17 -7.14 17.79
N ASN A 347 2.10 -7.99 17.35
CA ASN A 347 3.53 -7.78 17.57
C ASN A 347 4.26 -7.19 16.36
N ALA A 348 3.76 -7.44 15.16
CA ALA A 348 4.30 -6.94 13.90
C ALA A 348 3.19 -6.84 12.85
N VAL A 349 3.42 -6.00 11.84
CA VAL A 349 2.54 -5.80 10.69
C VAL A 349 3.38 -5.76 9.41
N VAL A 350 2.82 -6.30 8.33
CA VAL A 350 3.32 -6.15 6.95
C VAL A 350 2.19 -5.65 6.06
N ALA A 351 2.55 -4.87 5.04
CA ALA A 351 1.64 -4.44 3.99
C ALA A 351 1.92 -5.27 2.72
N ALA A 352 0.92 -5.96 2.20
CA ALA A 352 1.04 -6.78 0.99
C ALA A 352 -0.33 -7.00 0.35
N ASP A 353 -0.39 -7.12 -0.97
CA ASP A 353 -1.62 -7.43 -1.71
C ASP A 353 -1.92 -8.94 -1.60
N VAL A 354 -2.67 -9.36 -0.58
CA VAL A 354 -2.89 -10.80 -0.31
C VAL A 354 -4.10 -11.38 -1.03
N ASP A 355 -4.96 -10.54 -1.60
CA ASP A 355 -6.10 -10.96 -2.41
C ASP A 355 -6.04 -10.61 -3.90
N GLY A 356 -4.91 -10.06 -4.35
CA GLY A 356 -4.57 -9.84 -5.75
C GLY A 356 -5.40 -8.75 -6.42
N ASP A 357 -6.01 -7.85 -5.63
CA ASP A 357 -6.83 -6.74 -6.14
C ASP A 357 -5.99 -5.51 -6.51
N GLY A 358 -4.68 -5.59 -6.26
CA GLY A 358 -3.68 -4.57 -6.52
C GLY A 358 -3.50 -3.57 -5.39
N TRP A 359 -4.30 -3.62 -4.32
CA TRP A 359 -4.20 -2.74 -3.15
C TRP A 359 -3.49 -3.46 -2.01
N LEU A 360 -2.66 -2.72 -1.28
CA LEU A 360 -1.93 -3.32 -0.17
C LEU A 360 -2.87 -3.54 1.01
N ASP A 361 -2.99 -4.81 1.42
CA ASP A 361 -3.66 -5.23 2.64
C ASP A 361 -2.69 -5.18 3.82
N ALA A 362 -3.22 -5.21 5.04
CA ALA A 362 -2.40 -5.31 6.24
C ALA A 362 -2.52 -6.69 6.87
N VAL A 363 -1.39 -7.34 7.16
CA VAL A 363 -1.34 -8.61 7.88
C VAL A 363 -0.60 -8.39 9.19
N THR A 364 -1.28 -8.64 10.31
CA THR A 364 -0.65 -8.61 11.64
C THR A 364 -0.41 -10.01 12.15
N VAL A 365 0.60 -10.17 13.00
CA VAL A 365 0.80 -11.39 13.79
C VAL A 365 0.51 -11.13 15.25
N ASP A 366 -0.36 -11.95 15.82
CA ASP A 366 -0.89 -11.77 17.17
C ASP A 366 -0.28 -12.82 18.10
N GLY A 367 0.27 -12.38 19.24
CA GLY A 367 0.91 -13.29 20.18
C GLY A 367 1.18 -12.71 21.56
N GLN A 368 0.84 -13.48 22.59
CA GLN A 368 1.33 -13.25 23.96
C GLN A 368 1.95 -14.54 24.51
N THR A 369 3.08 -14.39 25.20
CA THR A 369 3.79 -15.49 25.90
C THR A 369 3.05 -16.06 27.11
N ASN A 370 1.98 -15.39 27.55
CA ASN A 370 1.31 -15.65 28.82
C ASN A 370 -0.05 -16.31 28.65
N LEU A 371 -0.45 -16.65 27.42
CA LEU A 371 -1.71 -17.32 27.13
C LEU A 371 -1.48 -18.80 26.78
N PRO A 372 -2.50 -19.67 26.98
CA PRO A 372 -2.36 -21.10 26.73
C PRO A 372 -1.82 -21.39 25.32
N ALA A 373 -1.00 -22.44 25.21
CA ALA A 373 -0.16 -22.84 24.08
C ALA A 373 -0.87 -23.16 22.74
N ASN A 374 -2.07 -22.65 22.52
CA ASN A 374 -2.93 -23.04 21.42
C ASN A 374 -3.04 -21.95 20.34
N HIS A 375 -2.70 -20.68 20.63
CA HIS A 375 -3.04 -19.55 19.76
C HIS A 375 -1.79 -18.70 19.41
N GLY A 376 -1.36 -18.79 18.16
CA GLY A 376 -0.69 -17.72 17.42
C GLY A 376 -1.50 -17.56 16.14
N ASN A 377 -1.98 -16.34 15.86
CA ASN A 377 -2.84 -16.09 14.71
C ASN A 377 -2.23 -14.98 13.85
N LEU A 378 -2.44 -15.09 12.55
CA LEU A 378 -2.42 -13.95 11.65
C LEU A 378 -3.80 -13.30 11.68
N SER A 379 -3.83 -11.97 11.62
CA SER A 379 -5.05 -11.21 11.33
C SER A 379 -4.86 -10.45 10.03
N VAL A 380 -5.72 -10.71 9.05
CA VAL A 380 -5.67 -10.10 7.71
C VAL A 380 -6.75 -9.04 7.62
N TYR A 381 -6.34 -7.78 7.49
CA TYR A 381 -7.19 -6.63 7.27
C TYR A 381 -7.13 -6.31 5.79
N ARG A 382 -8.21 -6.62 5.06
CA ARG A 382 -8.26 -6.35 3.63
C ARG A 382 -8.60 -4.91 3.36
N ASN A 383 -7.86 -4.29 2.46
CA ASN A 383 -8.11 -2.95 1.96
C ASN A 383 -9.45 -2.97 1.20
N LEU A 384 -10.23 -1.90 1.33
CA LEU A 384 -11.49 -1.75 0.61
C LEU A 384 -11.29 -1.20 -0.81
N GLY A 385 -10.03 -0.96 -1.18
CA GLY A 385 -9.61 -0.67 -2.54
C GLY A 385 -10.13 0.69 -3.04
N PRO A 386 -10.53 0.80 -4.31
CA PRO A 386 -10.84 2.09 -4.93
C PRO A 386 -12.10 2.77 -4.36
N ASP A 387 -12.99 2.01 -3.71
CA ASP A 387 -14.21 2.55 -3.12
C ASP A 387 -13.95 3.24 -1.78
N ALA A 388 -12.88 2.87 -1.08
CA ALA A 388 -12.41 3.51 0.14
C ALA A 388 -10.89 3.30 0.32
N PRO A 389 -10.05 4.04 -0.45
CA PRO A 389 -8.59 3.92 -0.40
C PRO A 389 -8.04 4.07 1.02
N GLY A 390 -7.05 3.25 1.38
CA GLY A 390 -6.43 3.25 2.71
C GLY A 390 -7.36 2.83 3.86
N THR A 391 -8.58 2.39 3.54
CA THR A 391 -9.55 1.93 4.54
C THR A 391 -9.62 0.42 4.57
N PHE A 392 -9.60 -0.16 5.77
CA PHE A 392 -9.57 -1.62 5.93
C PHE A 392 -10.88 -2.19 6.49
N GLY A 393 -11.23 -3.40 6.02
CA GLY A 393 -12.35 -4.18 6.52
C GLY A 393 -12.08 -4.85 7.88
N ALA A 394 -13.06 -5.61 8.36
CA ALA A 394 -12.90 -6.42 9.57
C ALA A 394 -11.85 -7.53 9.35
N PRO A 395 -10.99 -7.84 10.34
CA PRO A 395 -9.91 -8.79 10.16
C PRO A 395 -10.39 -10.24 10.07
N ALA A 396 -9.74 -11.02 9.21
CA ALA A 396 -9.89 -12.47 9.12
C ALA A 396 -8.72 -13.18 9.84
N PRO A 397 -8.99 -14.11 10.77
CA PRO A 397 -7.94 -14.81 11.50
C PRO A 397 -7.48 -16.11 10.82
N PHE A 398 -6.17 -16.37 10.82
CA PHE A 398 -5.56 -17.62 10.34
C PHE A 398 -4.57 -18.17 11.36
N SER A 399 -4.40 -19.49 11.45
CA SER A 399 -3.51 -20.10 12.45
C SER A 399 -2.06 -20.13 11.95
N THR A 400 -1.12 -19.75 12.81
CA THR A 400 0.31 -19.89 12.51
C THR A 400 0.86 -21.29 12.83
N GLY A 401 0.08 -22.15 13.49
CA GLY A 401 0.49 -23.51 13.84
C GLY A 401 1.54 -23.60 14.97
N ALA A 402 2.15 -22.48 15.37
CA ALA A 402 3.08 -22.38 16.47
C ALA A 402 2.62 -21.32 17.49
N PRO A 403 2.56 -21.61 18.79
CA PRO A 403 2.13 -20.63 19.79
C PRO A 403 3.15 -19.51 19.98
N GLY A 404 2.66 -18.32 20.31
CA GLY A 404 3.54 -17.18 20.62
C GLY A 404 4.31 -16.66 19.40
N SER A 405 3.64 -16.52 18.26
CA SER A 405 4.21 -15.85 17.10
C SER A 405 4.50 -14.37 17.39
N VAL A 406 5.61 -13.83 16.86
CA VAL A 406 6.10 -12.49 17.25
C VAL A 406 6.46 -11.56 16.09
N HIS A 407 7.08 -12.05 15.03
CA HIS A 407 7.38 -11.26 13.83
C HIS A 407 6.90 -12.01 12.60
N LEU A 408 6.70 -11.27 11.52
CA LEU A 408 6.35 -11.83 10.22
C LEU A 408 7.03 -11.06 9.08
N CYS A 409 7.17 -11.73 7.95
CA CYS A 409 7.44 -11.12 6.66
C CYS A 409 6.57 -11.80 5.59
N ALA A 410 6.36 -11.11 4.48
CA ALA A 410 5.51 -11.57 3.39
C ALA A 410 6.25 -11.53 2.06
N GLY A 411 5.87 -12.41 1.14
CA GLY A 411 6.43 -12.55 -0.19
C GLY A 411 5.84 -13.77 -0.88
N ASP A 412 5.92 -13.84 -2.20
CA ASP A 412 5.55 -15.04 -2.96
C ASP A 412 6.74 -16.03 -2.91
N PHE A 413 6.68 -17.02 -2.02
CA PHE A 413 7.79 -17.96 -1.80
C PHE A 413 7.75 -19.15 -2.77
N ASP A 414 6.60 -19.49 -3.33
CA ASP A 414 6.43 -20.61 -4.25
C ASP A 414 6.18 -20.22 -5.71
N LYS A 415 6.21 -18.92 -6.00
CA LYS A 415 6.05 -18.31 -7.33
C LYS A 415 4.70 -18.65 -7.97
N ASP A 416 3.66 -18.85 -7.16
CA ASP A 416 2.31 -19.11 -7.64
C ASP A 416 1.51 -17.81 -7.92
N GLY A 417 2.07 -16.66 -7.53
CA GLY A 417 1.49 -15.34 -7.70
C GLY A 417 0.63 -14.87 -6.52
N ALA A 418 0.40 -15.71 -5.51
CA ALA A 418 -0.20 -15.32 -4.24
C ALA A 418 0.90 -14.90 -3.25
N ILE A 419 0.55 -13.98 -2.36
CA ILE A 419 1.46 -13.59 -1.29
C ILE A 419 1.39 -14.60 -0.13
N ASP A 420 2.54 -15.16 0.21
CA ASP A 420 2.74 -16.02 1.36
C ASP A 420 3.23 -15.24 2.58
N VAL A 421 3.19 -15.89 3.75
CA VAL A 421 3.66 -15.31 5.02
C VAL A 421 4.58 -16.29 5.75
N ALA A 422 5.71 -15.77 6.26
CA ALA A 422 6.58 -16.49 7.17
C ALA A 422 6.59 -15.81 8.55
N THR A 423 6.50 -16.59 9.63
CA THR A 423 6.48 -16.06 11.00
C THR A 423 7.32 -16.87 11.99
N THR A 424 7.94 -16.17 12.93
CA THR A 424 8.73 -16.75 14.03
C THR A 424 7.90 -16.89 15.30
N SER A 425 8.28 -17.86 16.14
CA SER A 425 7.71 -18.08 17.46
C SER A 425 8.77 -17.97 18.56
N VAL A 426 8.38 -17.44 19.72
CA VAL A 426 9.25 -17.38 20.91
C VAL A 426 9.27 -18.68 21.72
N THR A 427 8.37 -19.62 21.40
CA THR A 427 8.22 -20.89 22.11
C THR A 427 8.60 -22.11 21.27
N SER A 428 8.63 -21.97 19.93
CA SER A 428 9.01 -23.02 18.99
C SER A 428 10.39 -22.76 18.39
N ASN A 429 11.10 -23.82 18.01
CA ASN A 429 12.34 -23.81 17.22
C ASN A 429 12.09 -23.92 15.71
N GLN A 430 10.93 -23.45 15.26
CA GLN A 430 10.49 -23.57 13.88
C GLN A 430 9.97 -22.22 13.38
N VAL A 431 10.20 -21.96 12.09
CA VAL A 431 9.55 -20.91 11.32
C VAL A 431 8.27 -21.51 10.74
N SER A 432 7.17 -20.76 10.82
CA SER A 432 5.92 -21.16 10.16
C SER A 432 5.86 -20.46 8.83
N VAL A 433 5.83 -21.22 7.74
CA VAL A 433 5.65 -20.73 6.36
C VAL A 433 4.23 -21.09 5.93
N ILE A 434 3.49 -20.10 5.45
CA ILE A 434 2.04 -20.18 5.28
C ILE A 434 1.73 -19.69 3.88
N ALA A 435 1.35 -20.62 3.00
CA ALA A 435 1.04 -20.29 1.61
C ALA A 435 -0.24 -19.44 1.52
N GLY A 436 -0.19 -18.41 0.70
CA GLY A 436 -1.34 -17.61 0.30
C GLY A 436 -2.21 -18.38 -0.67
N THR A 437 -3.49 -18.01 -0.74
CA THR A 437 -4.43 -18.56 -1.74
C THR A 437 -4.76 -17.56 -2.85
N GLY A 438 -4.24 -16.33 -2.75
CA GLY A 438 -4.54 -15.23 -3.66
C GLY A 438 -5.96 -14.65 -3.49
N THR A 439 -6.67 -14.99 -2.41
CA THR A 439 -8.00 -14.44 -2.10
C THR A 439 -8.06 -13.76 -0.74
N GLY A 440 -6.89 -13.45 -0.15
CA GLY A 440 -6.76 -13.00 1.23
C GLY A 440 -6.98 -14.11 2.27
N ALA A 441 -6.96 -15.37 1.84
CA ALA A 441 -6.95 -16.54 2.71
C ALA A 441 -5.60 -17.26 2.65
N PHE A 442 -5.30 -18.01 3.71
CA PHE A 442 -4.04 -18.71 3.92
C PHE A 442 -4.26 -20.19 4.18
N ASP A 443 -3.40 -21.02 3.59
CA ASP A 443 -3.37 -22.46 3.78
C ASP A 443 -2.77 -22.87 5.15
N PRO A 444 -2.89 -24.14 5.57
CA PRO A 444 -2.26 -24.60 6.80
C PRO A 444 -0.73 -24.40 6.79
N PRO A 445 -0.13 -24.01 7.93
CA PRO A 445 1.30 -23.71 8.03
C PRO A 445 2.18 -24.95 7.82
N VAL A 446 3.28 -24.76 7.09
CA VAL A 446 4.43 -25.67 7.02
C VAL A 446 5.49 -25.20 8.02
N LEU A 447 5.92 -26.09 8.92
CA LEU A 447 6.87 -25.75 9.98
C LEU A 447 8.30 -26.15 9.57
N VAL A 448 9.15 -25.17 9.33
CA VAL A 448 10.56 -25.37 8.97
C VAL A 448 11.43 -25.28 10.21
N ALA A 449 12.12 -26.38 10.54
CA ALA A 449 12.98 -26.43 11.72
C ALA A 449 14.26 -25.66 11.52
N ILE A 450 14.61 -24.82 12.49
CA ILE A 450 15.89 -24.09 12.54
C ILE A 450 16.72 -24.56 13.72
N LEU A 451 18.04 -24.33 13.66
CA LEU A 451 19.00 -24.81 14.68
C LEU A 451 18.83 -24.12 16.05
N ALA A 452 17.85 -23.24 16.22
CA ALA A 452 17.49 -22.62 17.49
C ALA A 452 16.03 -22.11 17.51
N THR A 453 15.30 -22.27 18.61
CA THR A 453 14.78 -21.14 19.43
C THR A 453 14.22 -21.64 20.77
N GLY A 454 14.40 -20.79 21.78
CA GLY A 454 13.82 -20.87 23.13
C GLY A 454 14.18 -19.58 23.87
N GLY A 455 13.23 -18.64 24.00
CA GLY A 455 13.39 -17.35 24.70
C GLY A 455 13.68 -16.12 23.81
N VAL A 456 13.10 -14.97 24.21
CA VAL A 456 13.07 -13.59 23.61
C VAL A 456 12.63 -13.47 22.13
N GLN A 457 12.11 -12.28 21.75
CA GLN A 457 11.53 -11.99 20.43
C GLN A 457 12.54 -12.25 19.31
N SER A 458 12.28 -13.26 18.48
CA SER A 458 13.01 -13.60 17.25
C SER A 458 12.46 -12.77 16.09
N THR A 459 13.34 -12.09 15.35
CA THR A 459 12.95 -11.37 14.14
C THR A 459 13.09 -12.25 12.92
N ILE A 460 12.28 -11.96 11.91
CA ILE A 460 12.37 -12.55 10.58
C ILE A 460 12.32 -11.43 9.54
N ALA A 461 13.07 -11.62 8.46
CA ALA A 461 13.01 -10.77 7.29
C ALA A 461 13.04 -11.65 6.02
N CYS A 462 12.34 -11.18 4.99
CA CYS A 462 12.19 -11.85 3.71
C CYS A 462 12.93 -11.02 2.65
N ARG A 463 13.94 -11.58 1.98
CA ARG A 463 14.69 -10.90 0.92
C ARG A 463 15.41 -11.92 0.05
N ASP A 464 15.57 -11.62 -1.23
CA ASP A 464 16.48 -12.37 -2.10
C ASP A 464 17.94 -12.10 -1.68
N LEU A 465 18.64 -13.11 -1.18
CA LEU A 465 20.02 -13.00 -0.64
C LEU A 465 21.07 -13.54 -1.62
N ASP A 466 20.67 -14.31 -2.62
CA ASP A 466 21.57 -14.98 -3.56
C ASP A 466 21.43 -14.47 -5.01
N GLY A 467 20.44 -13.62 -5.27
CA GLY A 467 20.19 -12.95 -6.53
C GLY A 467 19.46 -13.80 -7.56
N ASP A 468 18.78 -14.88 -7.15
CA ASP A 468 18.01 -15.76 -8.03
C ASP A 468 16.53 -15.35 -8.20
N ALA A 469 16.12 -14.26 -7.54
CA ALA A 469 14.76 -13.73 -7.48
C ALA A 469 13.74 -14.62 -6.73
N ASP A 470 14.21 -15.63 -6.00
CA ASP A 470 13.44 -16.31 -4.96
C ASP A 470 13.63 -15.59 -3.62
N ILE A 471 12.53 -15.38 -2.89
CA ILE A 471 12.60 -14.67 -1.62
C ILE A 471 13.08 -15.64 -0.54
N ASP A 472 14.25 -15.36 0.05
CA ASP A 472 14.84 -16.12 1.16
C ASP A 472 14.40 -15.59 2.53
N LEU A 473 14.67 -16.38 3.58
CA LEU A 473 14.38 -15.99 4.96
C LEU A 473 15.65 -15.82 5.79
N VAL A 474 15.70 -14.72 6.53
CA VAL A 474 16.70 -14.45 7.58
C VAL A 474 16.02 -14.43 8.93
N VAL A 475 16.48 -15.26 9.86
CA VAL A 475 15.90 -15.40 11.20
C VAL A 475 16.94 -15.13 12.26
N THR A 476 16.66 -14.22 13.19
CA THR A 476 17.47 -14.05 14.40
C THR A 476 16.92 -14.88 15.55
N SER A 477 17.81 -15.47 16.32
CA SER A 477 17.48 -16.27 17.50
C SER A 477 18.28 -15.74 18.70
N PRO A 478 17.85 -14.61 19.30
CA PRO A 478 18.65 -13.89 20.28
C PRO A 478 19.12 -14.77 21.44
N SER A 479 18.27 -15.65 21.99
CA SER A 479 18.65 -16.53 23.11
C SER A 479 19.79 -17.50 22.79
N SER A 480 19.98 -17.82 21.52
CA SER A 480 21.04 -18.73 21.05
C SER A 480 22.21 -17.99 20.37
N ALA A 481 22.14 -16.65 20.25
CA ALA A 481 23.11 -15.82 19.56
C ALA A 481 23.36 -16.24 18.09
N ARG A 482 22.29 -16.59 17.38
CA ARG A 482 22.35 -17.08 15.99
C ARG A 482 21.55 -16.21 15.04
N LEU A 483 22.07 -16.10 13.83
CA LEU A 483 21.36 -15.69 12.63
C LEU A 483 21.30 -16.90 11.70
N SER A 484 20.09 -17.30 11.30
CA SER A 484 19.86 -18.44 10.41
C SER A 484 19.38 -17.96 9.05
N ILE A 485 19.97 -18.49 7.98
CA ILE A 485 19.56 -18.25 6.60
C ILE A 485 18.85 -19.50 6.09
N LEU A 486 17.70 -19.30 5.47
CA LEU A 486 16.94 -20.32 4.77
C LEU A 486 16.82 -19.85 3.31
N VAL A 487 17.64 -20.43 2.44
CA VAL A 487 17.59 -20.14 1.00
C VAL A 487 16.38 -20.85 0.40
N ASN A 488 15.56 -20.11 -0.33
CA ASN A 488 14.38 -20.62 -1.01
C ASN A 488 14.80 -21.33 -2.31
N GLN A 489 14.11 -22.41 -2.64
CA GLN A 489 14.34 -23.18 -3.86
C GLN A 489 13.38 -22.81 -5.00
N GLY A 490 12.49 -21.85 -4.75
CA GLY A 490 11.52 -21.27 -5.69
C GLY A 490 10.23 -22.05 -5.88
N ASP A 491 9.97 -23.02 -5.01
CA ASP A 491 8.74 -23.81 -4.94
C ASP A 491 8.13 -23.80 -3.52
N GLY A 492 8.48 -22.79 -2.72
CA GLY A 492 8.08 -22.67 -1.32
C GLY A 492 8.83 -23.61 -0.38
N THR A 493 9.79 -24.40 -0.89
CA THR A 493 10.69 -25.21 -0.07
C THR A 493 12.02 -24.50 0.17
N PHE A 494 12.59 -24.73 1.35
CA PHE A 494 13.84 -24.10 1.77
C PHE A 494 14.96 -25.12 1.91
N ALA A 495 16.17 -24.73 1.53
CA ALA A 495 17.39 -25.48 1.82
C ALA A 495 17.56 -25.73 3.33
N ALA A 496 18.46 -26.66 3.66
CA ALA A 496 18.86 -26.88 5.04
C ALA A 496 19.38 -25.56 5.66
N PRO A 497 18.83 -25.07 6.78
CA PRO A 497 19.18 -23.76 7.31
C PRO A 497 20.66 -23.66 7.67
N ILE A 498 21.29 -22.57 7.27
CA ILE A 498 22.68 -22.26 7.62
C ILE A 498 22.69 -21.27 8.77
N ALA A 499 23.27 -21.66 9.91
CA ALA A 499 23.32 -20.81 11.09
C ALA A 499 24.71 -20.19 11.30
N TYR A 500 24.73 -18.87 11.36
CA TYR A 500 25.89 -18.05 11.69
C TYR A 500 25.87 -17.65 13.16
N ALA A 501 26.97 -17.90 13.85
CA ALA A 501 27.20 -17.35 15.19
C ALA A 501 28.01 -16.06 15.05
N ASN A 502 27.69 -15.02 15.82
CA ASN A 502 28.55 -13.84 15.86
C ASN A 502 29.79 -14.07 16.73
N ALA A 503 30.83 -13.27 16.50
CA ALA A 503 32.13 -13.42 17.16
C ALA A 503 32.12 -13.33 18.70
N LEU A 504 31.04 -12.81 19.30
CA LEU A 504 30.92 -12.60 20.74
C LEU A 504 29.89 -13.52 21.42
N ASN A 505 29.24 -14.42 20.68
CA ASN A 505 28.06 -15.17 21.16
C ASN A 505 27.00 -14.25 21.80
N GLY A 506 26.87 -13.02 21.30
CA GLY A 506 25.90 -12.03 21.75
C GLY A 506 24.54 -12.23 21.10
N GLN A 507 23.47 -11.86 21.80
CA GLN A 507 22.09 -11.97 21.27
C GLN A 507 21.93 -11.06 20.04
N THR A 508 21.36 -11.52 18.92
CA THR A 508 20.98 -10.67 17.77
C THR A 508 19.48 -10.41 17.79
N ALA A 509 19.05 -9.16 17.54
CA ALA A 509 17.64 -8.76 17.65
C ALA A 509 17.09 -8.24 16.32
N GLY A 510 17.41 -7.02 15.92
CA GLY A 510 17.02 -6.42 14.64
C GLY A 510 17.94 -6.79 13.47
N LEU A 511 17.42 -6.57 12.27
CA LEU A 511 18.09 -6.82 10.99
C LEU A 511 17.95 -5.57 10.11
N ALA A 512 19.01 -5.22 9.40
CA ALA A 512 19.03 -4.27 8.29
C ALA A 512 19.90 -4.83 7.17
N PHE A 513 19.71 -4.32 5.95
CA PHE A 513 20.28 -4.90 4.75
C PHE A 513 20.77 -3.81 3.80
N GLY A 514 21.86 -4.07 3.08
CA GLY A 514 22.40 -3.15 2.08
C GLY A 514 23.81 -3.56 1.68
N ASP A 515 24.41 -2.90 0.69
CA ASP A 515 25.81 -3.12 0.34
C ASP A 515 26.71 -2.27 1.26
N ALA A 516 27.12 -2.83 2.38
CA ALA A 516 27.89 -2.12 3.39
C ALA A 516 29.38 -2.00 3.02
N ASN A 517 29.83 -2.77 2.03
CA ASN A 517 31.24 -2.88 1.66
C ASN A 517 31.56 -2.50 0.21
N GLY A 518 30.57 -2.00 -0.53
CA GLY A 518 30.71 -1.49 -1.89
C GLY A 518 31.04 -2.58 -2.92
N ASP A 519 30.74 -3.85 -2.64
CA ASP A 519 31.05 -4.96 -3.55
C ASP A 519 29.87 -5.39 -4.43
N GLY A 520 28.76 -4.65 -4.37
CA GLY A 520 27.55 -4.84 -5.15
C GLY A 520 26.73 -6.04 -4.71
N LYS A 521 27.05 -6.63 -3.55
CA LYS A 521 26.33 -7.79 -2.99
C LYS A 521 25.58 -7.36 -1.75
N LEU A 522 24.48 -8.05 -1.49
CA LEU A 522 23.68 -7.74 -0.31
C LEU A 522 24.37 -8.24 0.96
N ASP A 523 24.63 -7.32 1.89
CA ASP A 523 25.14 -7.62 3.22
C ASP A 523 24.03 -7.53 4.27
N ILE A 524 24.30 -8.10 5.45
CA ILE A 524 23.39 -8.04 6.60
C ILE A 524 24.05 -7.28 7.75
N LEU A 525 23.32 -6.32 8.29
CA LEU A 525 23.61 -5.66 9.55
C LEU A 525 22.66 -6.18 10.63
N ALA A 526 23.18 -6.53 11.80
CA ALA A 526 22.35 -6.98 12.92
C ALA A 526 22.79 -6.33 14.23
N ASN A 527 21.86 -5.91 15.07
CA ASN A 527 22.21 -5.33 16.37
C ASN A 527 22.25 -6.38 17.50
N GLY A 528 23.15 -6.15 18.45
CA GLY A 528 23.28 -6.93 19.67
C GLY A 528 22.21 -6.57 20.73
N ALA A 529 21.59 -7.54 21.40
CA ALA A 529 20.60 -7.27 22.45
C ALA A 529 21.21 -6.97 23.85
N ALA A 530 22.48 -7.34 24.06
CA ALA A 530 23.22 -7.16 25.33
C ALA A 530 24.26 -6.01 25.32
N GLY A 531 24.18 -5.13 24.31
CA GLY A 531 25.01 -3.96 24.11
C GLY A 531 24.81 -3.45 22.70
N ALA A 532 24.90 -2.13 22.47
CA ALA A 532 24.73 -1.50 21.17
C ALA A 532 25.91 -1.86 20.23
N TYR A 533 25.94 -3.12 19.80
CA TYR A 533 26.87 -3.69 18.84
C TYR A 533 26.19 -3.74 17.50
N LEU A 534 26.88 -3.30 16.46
CA LEU A 534 26.52 -3.57 15.07
C LEU A 534 27.38 -4.73 14.58
N PHE A 535 26.75 -5.82 14.20
CA PHE A 535 27.40 -6.94 13.55
C PHE A 535 27.23 -6.80 12.04
N PHE A 536 28.34 -6.91 11.32
CA PHE A 536 28.38 -6.89 9.86
C PHE A 536 28.64 -8.31 9.35
N PHE A 537 27.69 -8.85 8.58
CA PHE A 537 27.80 -10.13 7.89
C PHE A 537 27.96 -9.86 6.40
N LYS A 538 29.19 -10.04 5.90
CA LYS A 538 29.51 -9.87 4.47
C LYS A 538 28.84 -10.95 3.64
N GLY A 539 28.02 -10.56 2.67
CA GLY A 539 27.37 -11.45 1.71
C GLY A 539 28.35 -11.95 0.65
N ASN A 540 28.26 -13.24 0.33
CA ASN A 540 29.00 -13.82 -0.79
C ASN A 540 28.21 -13.77 -2.10
N GLY A 541 26.91 -13.40 -2.04
CA GLY A 541 26.01 -13.32 -3.20
C GLY A 541 25.57 -14.70 -3.72
N ASP A 542 25.60 -15.71 -2.85
CA ASP A 542 25.15 -17.08 -3.12
C ASP A 542 24.31 -17.62 -1.94
N GLY A 543 23.68 -16.71 -1.19
CA GLY A 543 22.92 -17.04 0.02
C GLY A 543 23.80 -17.37 1.23
N THR A 544 25.13 -17.34 1.08
CA THR A 544 26.07 -17.53 2.18
C THR A 544 26.74 -16.23 2.62
N PHE A 545 27.11 -16.18 3.89
CA PHE A 545 27.72 -15.02 4.53
C PHE A 545 29.03 -15.37 5.24
N ALA A 546 29.93 -14.41 5.35
CA ALA A 546 31.03 -14.49 6.30
C ALA A 546 30.50 -14.30 7.74
N ASN A 547 31.13 -14.97 8.72
CA ASN A 547 30.77 -14.79 10.12
C ASN A 547 30.83 -13.32 10.52
N GLY A 548 29.81 -12.87 11.26
CA GLY A 548 29.67 -11.47 11.64
C GLY A 548 30.86 -10.94 12.43
N VAL A 549 31.52 -9.91 11.91
CA VAL A 549 32.55 -9.16 12.63
C VAL A 549 31.85 -8.00 13.35
N GLN A 550 32.27 -7.72 14.59
CA GLN A 550 31.80 -6.54 15.31
C GLN A 550 32.35 -5.29 14.60
N SER A 551 31.45 -4.44 14.11
CA SER A 551 31.83 -3.10 13.69
C SER A 551 32.12 -2.26 14.93
N ALA A 552 33.15 -1.41 14.90
CA ALA A 552 33.79 -0.81 16.07
C ALA A 552 32.84 0.08 16.91
N THR A 553 32.04 -0.52 17.80
CA THR A 553 31.17 0.25 18.70
C THR A 553 31.87 0.58 20.02
N GLY A 554 32.03 1.87 20.28
CA GLY A 554 32.51 2.45 21.55
C GLY A 554 31.47 2.44 22.67
N ALA A 555 30.33 1.76 22.49
CA ALA A 555 29.31 1.61 23.51
C ALA A 555 29.74 0.52 24.52
N GLY A 556 30.12 0.94 25.72
CA GLY A 556 30.22 0.03 26.86
C GLY A 556 28.91 -0.75 27.07
N GLN A 557 28.99 -1.93 27.68
CA GLN A 557 27.87 -2.82 27.98
C GLN A 557 26.62 -2.04 28.46
N VAL A 558 25.58 -1.97 27.64
CA VAL A 558 24.27 -1.49 28.07
C VAL A 558 23.30 -2.66 28.09
N ALA A 559 22.72 -2.92 29.25
CA ALA A 559 21.62 -3.86 29.39
C ALA A 559 20.38 -3.29 28.69
N ASN A 560 19.81 -4.08 27.77
CA ASN A 560 18.54 -3.85 27.07
C ASN A 560 18.60 -2.85 25.90
N SER A 561 19.18 -3.29 24.78
CA SER A 561 18.87 -2.75 23.45
C SER A 561 17.77 -3.62 22.82
N ALA A 562 16.51 -3.21 22.92
CA ALA A 562 15.45 -3.89 22.17
C ALA A 562 15.47 -3.42 20.71
N LEU A 563 15.57 -4.40 19.80
CA LEU A 563 14.83 -4.50 18.53
C LEU A 563 14.81 -3.26 17.63
N GLY A 564 15.96 -2.97 17.00
CA GLY A 564 15.97 -1.92 16.00
C GLY A 564 17.35 -1.63 15.47
N VAL A 565 17.60 -2.03 14.24
CA VAL A 565 18.65 -1.45 13.40
C VAL A 565 18.00 -1.13 12.06
N VAL A 566 18.28 0.04 11.54
CA VAL A 566 17.90 0.49 10.21
C VAL A 566 19.15 0.96 9.50
N ALA A 567 19.17 0.83 8.18
CA ALA A 567 20.32 1.19 7.36
C ALA A 567 19.84 1.85 6.08
N SER A 568 20.47 2.96 5.74
CA SER A 568 20.28 3.75 4.53
C SER A 568 21.48 4.68 4.37
N ASP A 569 21.56 5.43 3.28
CA ASP A 569 22.52 6.53 3.12
C ASP A 569 21.94 7.79 3.79
N PHE A 570 22.03 7.84 5.12
CA PHE A 570 21.42 8.93 5.89
C PHE A 570 22.17 10.26 5.78
N ASN A 571 23.43 10.23 5.36
CA ASN A 571 24.29 11.42 5.30
C ASN A 571 24.60 11.89 3.85
N GLY A 572 24.12 11.16 2.83
CA GLY A 572 24.27 11.48 1.41
C GLY A 572 25.68 11.24 0.84
N ASP A 573 26.53 10.46 1.52
CA ASP A 573 27.90 10.15 1.07
C ASP A 573 27.99 8.97 0.10
N GLY A 574 26.85 8.30 -0.17
CA GLY A 574 26.76 7.13 -1.03
C GLY A 574 27.21 5.83 -0.37
N GLU A 575 27.51 5.84 0.92
CA GLU A 575 27.86 4.67 1.71
C GLU A 575 26.71 4.29 2.66
N LEU A 576 26.62 3.01 2.99
CA LEU A 576 25.56 2.53 3.88
C LEU A 576 25.85 2.96 5.32
N ASP A 577 24.97 3.78 5.88
CA ASP A 577 24.94 4.16 7.29
C ASP A 577 23.92 3.31 8.07
N ALA A 578 23.91 3.45 9.41
CA ALA A 578 22.92 2.79 10.24
C ALA A 578 22.53 3.58 11.49
N TYR A 579 21.30 3.39 11.96
CA TYR A 579 20.88 3.78 13.31
C TYR A 579 20.54 2.55 14.15
N ILE A 580 21.01 2.54 15.40
CA ILE A 580 20.69 1.48 16.37
C ILE A 580 19.81 2.04 17.47
N LEU A 581 18.69 1.38 17.72
CA LEU A 581 17.74 1.78 18.75
C LEU A 581 18.30 1.60 20.17
N TYR A 582 18.07 2.60 21.02
CA TYR A 582 18.47 2.62 22.42
C TYR A 582 17.27 2.75 23.35
N THR A 583 17.00 1.71 24.14
CA THR A 583 15.69 1.55 24.82
C THR A 583 15.71 1.80 26.34
N THR A 584 16.66 2.60 26.86
CA THR A 584 16.66 2.98 28.28
C THR A 584 15.61 4.07 28.57
N ALA A 585 15.48 4.51 29.83
CA ALA A 585 14.41 5.41 30.28
C ALA A 585 14.33 6.78 29.58
N ALA A 586 15.40 7.20 28.89
CA ALA A 586 15.41 8.42 28.06
C ALA A 586 15.24 8.13 26.56
N GLY A 587 15.28 6.87 26.13
CA GLY A 587 15.28 6.49 24.71
C GLY A 587 16.48 7.04 23.93
N GLY A 588 16.51 6.78 22.63
CA GLY A 588 17.44 7.39 21.68
C GLY A 588 17.86 6.46 20.55
N VAL A 589 18.69 7.00 19.67
CA VAL A 589 19.29 6.27 18.55
C VAL A 589 20.80 6.51 18.53
N PHE A 590 21.57 5.47 18.21
CA PHE A 590 23.00 5.58 17.95
C PHE A 590 23.24 5.67 16.45
N PRO A 591 23.66 6.83 15.93
CA PRO A 591 24.10 6.95 14.54
C PRO A 591 25.43 6.20 14.35
N MET A 592 25.53 5.49 13.24
CA MET A 592 26.70 4.73 12.81
C MET A 592 27.01 5.10 11.37
N THR A 593 28.11 5.83 11.17
CA THR A 593 28.54 6.22 9.82
C THR A 593 29.32 5.09 9.17
N GLY A 594 28.91 4.70 7.98
CA GLY A 594 29.60 3.75 7.11
C GLY A 594 30.97 4.24 6.68
N THR A 595 31.75 3.35 6.10
CA THR A 595 33.06 3.68 5.47
C THR A 595 33.20 3.02 4.10
N GLY A 596 32.10 2.47 3.58
CA GLY A 596 32.07 1.68 2.35
C GLY A 596 32.92 0.41 2.38
N THR A 597 33.39 -0.03 3.55
CA THR A 597 34.28 -1.22 3.69
C THR A 597 33.73 -2.28 4.65
N GLY A 598 32.47 -2.16 5.05
CA GLY A 598 31.86 -2.97 6.11
C GLY A 598 32.30 -2.56 7.52
N THR A 599 32.97 -1.41 7.67
CA THR A 599 33.29 -0.82 8.97
C THR A 599 32.46 0.44 9.22
N PHE A 600 32.09 0.66 10.47
CA PHE A 600 31.23 1.75 10.90
C PHE A 600 31.85 2.49 12.08
N THR A 601 31.65 3.80 12.12
CA THR A 601 32.08 4.67 13.21
C THR A 601 30.86 5.15 13.99
N ALA A 602 30.83 4.86 15.29
CA ALA A 602 29.75 5.30 16.15
C ALA A 602 29.85 6.80 16.45
N ALA A 603 28.73 7.51 16.30
CA ALA A 603 28.56 8.86 16.78
C ALA A 603 27.98 8.87 18.21
N PRO A 604 27.96 10.03 18.90
CA PRO A 604 27.26 10.17 20.18
C PRO A 604 25.78 9.77 20.09
N LEU A 605 25.23 9.23 21.19
CA LEU A 605 23.80 8.94 21.31
C LEU A 605 22.98 10.19 21.04
N VAL A 606 22.02 10.09 20.12
CA VAL A 606 21.00 11.13 19.90
C VAL A 606 19.78 10.76 20.73
N ALA A 607 19.47 11.58 21.73
CA ALA A 607 18.28 11.41 22.54
C ALA A 607 17.07 11.96 21.78
N THR A 608 15.99 11.17 21.68
CA THR A 608 14.81 11.49 20.88
C THR A 608 13.64 12.01 21.73
N GLY A 609 13.87 12.40 22.98
CA GLY A 609 12.87 13.04 23.84
C GLY A 609 12.72 12.44 25.25
N VAL A 610 11.63 12.80 25.94
CA VAL A 610 11.35 12.49 27.36
C VAL A 610 10.50 11.23 27.59
N SER A 611 10.21 10.47 26.54
CA SER A 611 9.34 9.30 26.58
C SER A 611 10.03 8.09 27.25
N PRO A 612 9.31 7.20 27.99
CA PRO A 612 9.91 6.15 28.83
C PRO A 612 10.54 4.95 28.07
N GLY A 613 11.19 5.21 26.94
CA GLY A 613 11.88 4.24 26.08
C GLY A 613 11.25 4.14 24.69
N LEU A 614 11.91 3.38 23.81
CA LEU A 614 11.47 3.12 22.43
C LEU A 614 11.15 1.63 22.24
N ASN A 615 10.25 1.32 21.31
CA ASN A 615 9.78 -0.03 20.97
C ASN A 615 10.44 -0.55 19.69
N ALA A 616 10.33 0.22 18.60
CA ALA A 616 10.88 -0.12 17.29
C ALA A 616 11.29 1.16 16.53
N ILE A 617 12.03 0.95 15.45
CA ILE A 617 12.49 1.95 14.50
C ILE A 617 12.23 1.43 13.08
N ALA A 618 11.80 2.31 12.20
CA ALA A 618 11.71 2.09 10.77
C ALA A 618 12.16 3.35 10.04
N VAL A 619 12.38 3.25 8.73
CA VAL A 619 12.85 4.35 7.89
C VAL A 619 12.13 4.39 6.56
N ALA A 620 11.89 5.61 6.08
CA ALA A 620 11.30 5.91 4.79
C ALA A 620 11.37 7.42 4.52
N ASP A 621 11.49 7.81 3.26
CA ASP A 621 11.34 9.18 2.76
C ASP A 621 9.85 9.62 2.78
N LEU A 622 9.38 10.22 3.89
CA LEU A 622 7.97 10.61 4.08
C LEU A 622 7.65 12.02 3.56
N ASP A 623 8.66 12.87 3.33
CA ASP A 623 8.52 14.20 2.72
C ASP A 623 8.97 14.30 1.26
N VAL A 624 9.44 13.18 0.69
CA VAL A 624 9.82 13.04 -0.73
C VAL A 624 11.02 13.94 -1.06
N ASP A 625 11.91 14.18 -0.10
CA ASP A 625 13.13 14.96 -0.29
C ASP A 625 14.30 14.13 -0.84
N GLY A 626 14.14 12.80 -0.86
CA GLY A 626 15.12 11.85 -1.36
C GLY A 626 15.99 11.21 -0.27
N TYR A 627 15.79 11.56 1.00
CA TYR A 627 16.48 11.01 2.15
C TYR A 627 15.50 10.29 3.08
N ASP A 628 15.97 9.21 3.70
CA ASP A 628 15.09 8.42 4.57
C ASP A 628 14.95 9.06 5.96
N ASP A 629 13.70 9.31 6.38
CA ASP A 629 13.34 9.78 7.72
C ASP A 629 13.37 8.65 8.76
N LEU A 630 13.43 9.02 10.04
CA LEU A 630 13.30 8.05 11.13
C LEU A 630 11.87 8.02 11.68
N ILE A 631 11.29 6.82 11.73
CA ILE A 631 9.99 6.56 12.35
C ILE A 631 10.20 5.74 13.63
N LEU A 632 9.82 6.29 14.78
CA LEU A 632 10.05 5.70 16.10
C LEU A 632 8.73 5.45 16.83
N THR A 633 8.57 4.24 17.37
CA THR A 633 7.43 3.92 18.25
C THR A 633 7.82 4.06 19.73
N ASN A 634 7.04 4.83 20.49
CA ASN A 634 7.36 5.13 21.89
C ASN A 634 6.83 4.08 22.85
N LYS A 635 7.71 3.54 23.70
CA LYS A 635 7.34 2.51 24.66
C LYS A 635 6.46 3.06 25.77
N GLY A 636 5.27 2.48 25.93
CA GLY A 636 4.35 2.85 27.01
C GLY A 636 3.76 4.27 26.89
N SER A 637 3.94 4.89 25.72
CA SER A 637 3.27 6.13 25.32
C SER A 637 2.35 5.83 24.15
N ALA A 638 1.27 6.59 24.03
CA ALA A 638 0.41 6.58 22.86
C ALA A 638 0.92 7.66 21.87
N THR A 639 2.18 7.54 21.46
CA THR A 639 2.83 8.48 20.54
C THR A 639 3.75 7.74 19.58
N LEU A 640 3.68 8.12 18.32
CA LEU A 640 4.70 7.83 17.30
C LEU A 640 5.55 9.09 17.13
N THR A 641 6.83 8.98 16.83
CA THR A 641 7.70 10.13 16.56
C THR A 641 8.32 9.96 15.18
N VAL A 642 8.10 10.94 14.30
CA VAL A 642 8.81 11.06 13.02
C VAL A 642 9.94 12.04 13.21
N ILE A 643 11.14 11.73 12.74
CA ILE A 643 12.26 12.65 12.72
C ILE A 643 12.72 12.82 11.27
N PRO A 644 12.36 13.95 10.63
CA PRO A 644 12.74 14.21 9.25
C PRO A 644 14.26 14.18 9.05
N ASN A 645 14.73 13.74 7.89
CA ASN A 645 16.14 13.69 7.53
C ASN A 645 16.46 14.61 6.35
N GLY A 646 16.28 15.92 6.52
CA GLY A 646 16.64 16.88 5.47
C GLY A 646 18.13 17.19 5.40
N LEU A 647 18.81 16.66 4.38
CA LEU A 647 20.13 17.14 3.94
C LEU A 647 20.03 18.21 2.86
#